data_AF-A0AAU8HQT2-F1
#
_entry.id   AF-A0AAU8HQT2-F1
#
_cell.length_a   1.000
_cell.length_b   1.000
_cell.length_c   1.000
_cell.angle_alpha   90.00
_cell.angle_beta   90.00
_cell.angle_gamma   90.00
#
_symmetry.space_group_name_H-M   'P 1'
#
loop_
_entity.id
_entity.type
_entity.pdbx_description
1 polymer ?
#
loop_
_entity_poly.entity_id
_entity_poly.type
_entity_poly.pdbx_seq_one_letter_code
_entity_poly.pdbx_strand_id
1 'polypeptide(L)'
;MSGIFKHSLQKYLERLNNLESHLLCIQDECGLFEGYEDIDLHLYPHSIIPMENNVVFRAKYEHIKHKNDRNYILLFKGQENHKKVLDFVRRSENKKVHSITIQDVMNQVEPGLNWNEYINEFDKEDIQRNFSDIIDYSKRLKKSQLSKKDILKILVSALTGVDGTNVADEGDCFLFYKALIDLYQSPDNIKANSNLKGLIVNLFREYGSVTVDVIKKDTFDQLEKVVWISKVLQRYGRLNKINLQLVLKSEYNNELVPDLGKLIELADLIGKKNQSYFYKKIDWAEKIVSNSGIEFSNINNPHVEIREGNVNFITILKAMKDLLAGYNLEGAKRVYKYKNSDLLELKNLLEETVQYRSTNINNLLSLFNKILSLLDKISKAETGIEQVIEEEDYRKWQTLYKTTLFDMQYRLSEIWQLDNHALIDKSRYQKISVRVNKVLNSYRAVFAKFLEKNYPKWNQGQVGSSRPILNNDIGDIIKKEDGKIFVLVFDGMRYDAWHYIVRPYFEKAFKNRNIEVGNSFSLLPSITSISRDAIYSSIINQHREEVAFLTKSESVKNQKEIQEVILKDKKYNIFVFNMFDKDGHKATEDFYLFYDKQRKVFEGTISNLLNQIPDEDDIVVASDHGLMRVDQYESLREVDGIKECKYRYLRAEQGVSLGNCIELTDGDNLDCGEKLLLTYDNKGYFKGGGEKHFYSHGGASIEEVIVPLIVARSKSPKPAIPQIKKTDSVVLKNGLRLDISFRPTKKEKIILETLYSLKNSFVSTSDIEQKLVNELGSAGLLDSKIKRLVKKLKKDKLDIIEVQSVGDVIMYKFKESGLREEI
;
A
#
# COMPACT_ATOMS: atom_id res chain seq x y z
N MET A 1 23.41 5.96 50.09
CA MET A 1 23.11 4.51 50.24
C MET A 1 22.87 4.11 51.69
N SER A 2 23.64 4.58 52.69
CA SER A 2 23.50 4.15 54.10
C SER A 2 22.41 4.87 54.93
N GLY A 3 21.84 5.98 54.42
CA GLY A 3 20.96 6.86 55.21
C GLY A 3 19.59 6.29 55.59
N ILE A 4 18.91 5.57 54.67
CA ILE A 4 17.55 5.04 54.93
C ILE A 4 17.62 3.86 55.91
N PHE A 5 18.60 2.98 55.75
CA PHE A 5 18.83 1.86 56.68
C PHE A 5 19.18 2.38 58.09
N LYS A 6 20.12 3.33 58.19
CA LYS A 6 20.47 4.01 59.45
C LYS A 6 19.25 4.67 60.11
N HIS A 7 18.41 5.35 59.31
CA HIS A 7 17.17 5.97 59.79
C HIS A 7 16.15 4.96 60.32
N SER A 8 16.02 3.79 59.69
CA SER A 8 15.15 2.71 60.18
C SER A 8 15.65 2.12 61.50
N LEU A 9 16.97 1.95 61.65
CA LEU A 9 17.57 1.56 62.93
C LEU A 9 17.32 2.61 64.03
N GLN A 10 17.48 3.90 63.70
CA GLN A 10 17.16 5.00 64.62
C GLN A 10 15.69 4.94 65.09
N LYS A 11 14.75 4.82 64.15
CA LYS A 11 13.31 4.70 64.47
C LYS A 11 12.97 3.49 65.32
N TYR A 12 13.64 2.36 65.09
CA TYR A 12 13.46 1.16 65.91
C TYR A 12 13.82 1.47 67.37
N LEU A 13 14.99 2.09 67.59
CA LEU A 13 15.45 2.48 68.92
C LEU A 13 14.50 3.48 69.59
N GLU A 14 14.00 4.47 68.85
CA GLU A 14 13.06 5.49 69.36
C GLU A 14 11.69 4.92 69.76
N ARG A 15 11.25 3.79 69.19
CA ARG A 15 9.96 3.14 69.50
C ARG A 15 10.00 2.16 70.67
N LEU A 16 11.18 1.83 71.20
CA LEU A 16 11.29 1.00 72.39
C LEU A 16 10.75 1.80 73.60
N ASN A 17 9.47 1.56 73.94
CA ASN A 17 8.63 2.27 74.91
C ASN A 17 9.09 2.23 76.39
N ASN A 18 10.39 2.09 76.70
CA ASN A 18 10.90 2.15 78.07
C ASN A 18 12.31 2.77 78.12
N LEU A 19 12.41 4.04 77.74
CA LEU A 19 13.63 4.85 77.96
C LEU A 19 13.72 5.41 79.40
N GLU A 20 13.07 4.79 80.39
CA GLU A 20 13.12 5.21 81.81
C GLU A 20 14.39 4.75 82.54
N SER A 21 15.15 3.80 81.96
CA SER A 21 16.42 3.35 82.53
C SER A 21 17.62 3.91 81.76
N HIS A 22 18.63 4.42 82.46
CA HIS A 22 19.89 4.95 81.88
C HIS A 22 20.72 3.91 81.08
N LEU A 23 20.27 2.64 81.02
CA LEU A 23 20.94 1.53 80.35
C LEU A 23 19.96 0.64 79.58
N LEU A 24 20.08 0.58 78.26
CA LEU A 24 19.34 -0.30 77.36
C LEU A 24 20.25 -1.41 76.81
N CYS A 25 19.77 -2.65 76.76
CA CYS A 25 20.52 -3.80 76.26
C CYS A 25 19.85 -4.38 75.02
N ILE A 26 20.57 -4.41 73.90
CA ILE A 26 20.10 -4.95 72.63
C ILE A 26 20.98 -6.12 72.20
N GLN A 27 20.33 -7.22 71.85
CA GLN A 27 20.94 -8.40 71.26
C GLN A 27 20.82 -8.32 69.74
N ASP A 28 21.96 -8.20 69.06
CA ASP A 28 22.07 -8.11 67.60
C ASP A 28 22.79 -9.36 67.09
N GLU A 29 22.04 -10.43 66.87
CA GLU A 29 22.62 -11.71 66.44
C GLU A 29 23.16 -11.67 65.01
N CYS A 30 22.54 -10.85 64.15
CA CYS A 30 22.94 -10.69 62.76
C CYS A 30 24.03 -9.61 62.59
N GLY A 31 24.26 -8.74 63.57
CA GLY A 31 25.21 -7.63 63.43
C GLY A 31 24.70 -6.54 62.48
N LEU A 32 23.43 -6.14 62.60
CA LEU A 32 22.77 -5.08 61.85
C LEU A 32 23.31 -3.68 62.17
N PHE A 33 23.84 -3.47 63.36
CA PHE A 33 24.43 -2.18 63.79
C PHE A 33 25.90 -2.00 63.41
N GLU A 34 26.53 -2.99 62.77
CA GLU A 34 27.94 -2.89 62.34
C GLU A 34 28.13 -1.77 61.31
N GLY A 35 29.00 -0.80 61.63
CA GLY A 35 29.24 0.38 60.79
C GLY A 35 28.18 1.47 60.92
N TYR A 36 27.28 1.35 61.90
CA TYR A 36 26.21 2.30 62.22
C TYR A 36 26.19 2.67 63.71
N GLU A 37 27.36 2.68 64.36
CA GLU A 37 27.48 2.96 65.79
C GLU A 37 27.24 4.45 66.15
N ASP A 38 27.16 5.34 65.16
CA ASP A 38 27.01 6.81 65.29
C ASP A 38 25.55 7.29 65.07
N ILE A 39 24.56 6.56 65.60
CA ILE A 39 23.14 6.93 65.49
C ILE A 39 22.78 7.95 66.59
N ASP A 40 22.35 9.15 66.19
CA ASP A 40 21.82 10.18 67.08
C ASP A 40 20.33 9.98 67.35
N LEU A 41 19.91 9.91 68.62
CA LEU A 41 18.51 9.78 69.02
C LEU A 41 17.93 11.13 69.45
N HIS A 42 16.76 11.51 68.93
CA HIS A 42 16.21 12.86 69.09
C HIS A 42 15.75 13.21 70.52
N LEU A 43 15.25 12.23 71.28
CA LEU A 43 14.60 12.49 72.57
C LEU A 43 15.57 12.38 73.76
N TYR A 44 16.69 11.67 73.61
CA TYR A 44 17.69 11.44 74.66
C TYR A 44 19.05 11.06 74.03
N PRO A 45 20.15 11.81 74.21
CA PRO A 45 21.45 11.44 73.64
C PRO A 45 21.97 10.16 74.31
N HIS A 46 21.91 9.05 73.58
CA HIS A 46 22.47 7.77 74.01
C HIS A 46 23.82 7.53 73.36
N SER A 47 24.78 7.00 74.11
CA SER A 47 26.01 6.46 73.53
C SER A 47 25.84 4.97 73.26
N ILE A 48 25.95 4.57 72.00
CA ILE A 48 25.93 3.16 71.58
C ILE A 48 27.32 2.56 71.83
N ILE A 49 27.38 1.46 72.57
CA ILE A 49 28.64 0.78 72.89
C ILE A 49 28.57 -0.69 72.47
N PRO A 50 29.39 -1.12 71.49
CA PRO A 50 29.49 -2.52 71.12
C PRO A 50 30.20 -3.34 72.21
N MET A 51 29.66 -4.52 72.50
CA MET A 51 30.16 -5.50 73.46
C MET A 51 30.59 -6.75 72.70
N GLU A 52 31.90 -6.94 72.58
CA GLU A 52 32.49 -8.05 71.81
C GLU A 52 32.85 -9.25 72.70
N ASN A 53 33.17 -9.01 73.97
CA ASN A 53 33.53 -10.08 74.91
C ASN A 53 33.21 -9.72 76.37
N ASN A 54 33.22 -10.74 77.23
CA ASN A 54 32.87 -10.63 78.65
C ASN A 54 33.83 -9.72 79.45
N VAL A 55 35.12 -9.67 79.07
CA VAL A 55 36.12 -8.84 79.75
C VAL A 55 35.85 -7.35 79.52
N VAL A 56 35.61 -6.97 78.25
CA VAL A 56 35.24 -5.61 77.85
C VAL A 56 33.90 -5.20 78.44
N PHE A 57 32.93 -6.13 78.46
CA PHE A 57 31.63 -5.90 79.08
C PHE A 57 31.77 -5.59 80.57
N ARG A 58 32.44 -6.43 81.37
CA ARG A 58 32.58 -6.22 82.82
C ARG A 58 33.32 -4.93 83.16
N ALA A 59 34.40 -4.61 82.44
CA ALA A 59 35.15 -3.38 82.66
C ALA A 59 34.30 -2.12 82.40
N LYS A 60 33.55 -2.09 81.28
CA LYS A 60 32.69 -0.94 80.94
C LYS A 60 31.44 -0.88 81.81
N TYR A 61 30.82 -2.01 82.12
CA TYR A 61 29.59 -2.11 82.91
C TYR A 61 29.76 -1.54 84.32
N GLU A 62 30.85 -1.89 85.01
CA GLU A 62 31.15 -1.36 86.36
C GLU A 62 31.30 0.17 86.38
N HIS A 63 31.85 0.76 85.30
CA HIS A 63 31.99 2.20 85.16
C HIS A 63 30.68 2.91 84.78
N ILE A 64 29.76 2.22 84.10
CA ILE A 64 28.51 2.78 83.58
C ILE A 64 27.37 2.67 84.60
N LYS A 65 27.27 1.55 85.34
CA LYS A 65 26.15 1.28 86.27
C LYS A 65 26.00 2.30 87.42
N HIS A 66 27.06 3.06 87.71
CA HIS A 66 27.09 4.08 88.76
C HIS A 66 27.01 5.52 88.22
N LYS A 67 26.98 5.69 86.90
CA LYS A 67 26.95 6.99 86.22
C LYS A 67 25.57 7.24 85.62
N ASN A 68 24.75 8.04 86.31
CA ASN A 68 23.39 8.43 85.89
C ASN A 68 23.37 9.75 85.07
N ASP A 69 24.53 10.23 84.60
CA ASP A 69 24.66 11.51 83.87
C ASP A 69 24.43 11.37 82.35
N ARG A 70 24.45 10.14 81.81
CA ARG A 70 24.23 9.84 80.39
C ARG A 70 23.49 8.51 80.22
N ASN A 71 22.80 8.36 79.09
CA ASN A 71 22.13 7.11 78.74
C ASN A 71 23.00 6.26 77.80
N TYR A 72 22.97 4.95 77.97
CA TYR A 72 23.84 4.02 77.24
C TYR A 72 23.05 2.88 76.60
N ILE A 73 23.41 2.52 75.36
CA ILE A 73 22.89 1.32 74.67
C ILE A 73 24.03 0.32 74.53
N LEU A 74 23.90 -0.84 75.19
CA LEU A 74 24.85 -1.94 75.06
C LEU A 74 24.40 -2.87 73.94
N LEU A 75 25.21 -3.00 72.88
CA LEU A 75 24.97 -3.88 71.74
C LEU A 75 25.79 -5.17 71.88
N PHE A 76 25.12 -6.32 71.95
CA PHE A 76 25.77 -7.63 72.09
C PHE A 76 25.95 -8.38 70.76
N LYS A 77 27.23 -8.66 70.46
CA LYS A 77 27.95 -9.36 69.37
C LYS A 77 27.79 -10.86 68.97
N GLY A 78 26.67 -11.48 68.58
CA GLY A 78 26.69 -12.90 68.10
C GLY A 78 26.55 -13.99 69.20
N GLN A 79 27.00 -15.25 69.02
CA GLN A 79 26.42 -16.39 69.78
C GLN A 79 27.23 -17.06 70.92
N GLU A 80 28.55 -17.33 70.81
CA GLU A 80 29.20 -18.30 71.72
C GLU A 80 29.51 -17.80 73.15
N ASN A 81 29.90 -16.54 73.34
CA ASN A 81 30.20 -15.97 74.67
C ASN A 81 29.08 -15.07 75.24
N HIS A 82 28.03 -14.82 74.46
CA HIS A 82 26.97 -13.84 74.76
C HIS A 82 25.90 -14.37 75.71
N LYS A 83 25.54 -15.65 75.64
CA LYS A 83 24.49 -16.23 76.49
C LYS A 83 24.76 -16.06 77.99
N LYS A 84 26.02 -16.23 78.42
CA LYS A 84 26.43 -16.03 79.83
C LYS A 84 26.32 -14.56 80.27
N VAL A 85 26.61 -13.62 79.37
CA VAL A 85 26.54 -12.18 79.64
C VAL A 85 25.08 -11.71 79.69
N LEU A 86 24.25 -12.15 78.75
CA LEU A 86 22.82 -11.87 78.74
C LEU A 86 22.12 -12.45 79.97
N ASP A 87 22.49 -13.66 80.38
CA ASP A 87 21.99 -14.28 81.60
C ASP A 87 22.43 -13.52 82.87
N PHE A 88 23.66 -12.98 82.90
CA PHE A 88 24.11 -12.09 83.96
C PHE A 88 23.27 -10.81 84.01
N VAL A 89 23.02 -10.13 82.88
CA VAL A 89 22.22 -8.90 82.81
C VAL A 89 20.78 -9.15 83.27
N ARG A 90 20.16 -10.25 82.82
CA ARG A 90 18.80 -10.65 83.23
C ARG A 90 18.71 -10.88 84.74
N ARG A 91 19.72 -11.48 85.36
CA ARG A 91 19.77 -11.76 86.80
C ARG A 91 20.14 -10.55 87.67
N SER A 92 21.01 -9.67 87.19
CA SER A 92 21.58 -8.56 87.99
C SER A 92 20.71 -7.30 88.01
N GLU A 93 19.99 -7.00 86.92
CA GLU A 93 19.28 -5.72 86.79
C GLU A 93 17.76 -5.85 86.57
N ASN A 94 17.21 -7.08 86.46
CA ASN A 94 15.81 -7.32 86.12
C ASN A 94 15.37 -6.67 84.77
N LYS A 95 16.33 -6.31 83.92
CA LYS A 95 16.13 -5.56 82.68
C LYS A 95 15.76 -6.47 81.51
N LYS A 96 14.83 -6.02 80.66
CA LYS A 96 14.48 -6.69 79.39
C LYS A 96 15.62 -6.52 78.38
N VAL A 97 16.12 -7.62 77.85
CA VAL A 97 17.03 -7.62 76.69
C VAL A 97 16.17 -7.65 75.44
N HIS A 98 16.31 -6.66 74.58
CA HIS A 98 15.59 -6.60 73.30
C HIS A 98 16.41 -7.28 72.21
N SER A 99 15.87 -8.30 71.55
CA SER A 99 16.45 -8.86 70.34
C SER A 99 16.02 -8.03 69.13
N ILE A 100 16.97 -7.63 68.29
CA ILE A 100 16.67 -7.01 67.00
C ILE A 100 16.82 -8.04 65.88
N THR A 101 15.85 -8.05 64.98
CA THR A 101 15.85 -8.86 63.77
C THR A 101 15.75 -7.98 62.52
N ILE A 102 15.99 -8.56 61.34
CA ILE A 102 15.83 -7.84 60.06
C ILE A 102 14.38 -7.36 59.91
N GLN A 103 13.42 -8.22 60.25
CA GLN A 103 11.98 -7.93 60.24
C GLN A 103 11.65 -6.69 61.09
N ASP A 104 12.25 -6.57 62.27
CA ASP A 104 12.03 -5.42 63.15
C ASP A 104 12.43 -4.11 62.49
N VAL A 105 13.58 -4.10 61.79
CA VAL A 105 14.06 -2.93 61.04
C VAL A 105 13.15 -2.62 59.85
N MET A 106 12.73 -3.66 59.11
CA MET A 106 11.85 -3.51 57.95
C MET A 106 10.48 -2.93 58.34
N ASN A 107 9.93 -3.32 59.49
CA ASN A 107 8.65 -2.81 60.03
C ASN A 107 8.72 -1.32 60.45
N GLN A 108 9.90 -0.71 60.50
CA GLN A 108 10.04 0.73 60.82
C GLN A 108 9.91 1.64 59.60
N VAL A 109 10.07 1.07 58.40
CA VAL A 109 10.11 1.84 57.15
C VAL A 109 8.75 2.47 56.87
N GLU A 110 7.71 1.65 56.84
CA GLU A 110 6.35 2.05 56.47
C GLU A 110 5.35 1.68 57.58
N PRO A 111 4.75 2.66 58.26
CA PRO A 111 3.77 2.40 59.31
C PRO A 111 2.57 1.59 58.78
N GLY A 112 2.27 0.47 59.42
CA GLY A 112 1.14 -0.39 59.05
C GLY A 112 1.46 -1.51 58.04
N LEU A 113 2.68 -1.53 57.48
CA LEU A 113 3.19 -2.66 56.70
C LEU A 113 3.91 -3.66 57.62
N ASN A 114 3.43 -4.89 57.66
CA ASN A 114 4.03 -5.96 58.45
C ASN A 114 4.73 -6.97 57.54
N TRP A 115 6.04 -7.11 57.77
CA TRP A 115 6.88 -8.10 57.11
C TRP A 115 6.74 -9.45 57.81
N ASN A 116 6.74 -10.56 57.06
CA ASN A 116 6.80 -11.90 57.63
C ASN A 116 8.22 -12.23 58.12
N GLU A 117 8.33 -13.05 59.17
CA GLU A 117 9.60 -13.40 59.84
C GLU A 117 10.62 -14.09 58.93
N TYR A 118 10.18 -14.65 57.79
CA TYR A 118 11.05 -15.28 56.80
C TYR A 118 12.16 -14.36 56.28
N ILE A 119 11.97 -13.03 56.33
CA ILE A 119 12.99 -12.03 55.97
C ILE A 119 14.25 -12.15 56.85
N ASN A 120 14.14 -12.74 58.04
CA ASN A 120 15.24 -12.94 58.97
C ASN A 120 16.19 -14.08 58.55
N GLU A 121 15.79 -14.93 57.60
CA GLU A 121 16.63 -16.03 57.10
C GLU A 121 17.66 -15.58 56.06
N PHE A 122 17.64 -14.29 55.65
CA PHE A 122 18.47 -13.76 54.58
C PHE A 122 19.75 -13.10 55.08
N ASP A 123 20.77 -13.08 54.21
CA ASP A 123 22.06 -12.49 54.53
C ASP A 123 21.94 -10.98 54.78
N LYS A 124 22.58 -10.50 55.85
CA LYS A 124 22.48 -9.09 56.26
C LYS A 124 23.06 -8.13 55.23
N GLU A 125 24.16 -8.50 54.56
CA GLU A 125 24.85 -7.60 53.64
C GLU A 125 24.04 -7.47 52.36
N ASP A 126 23.37 -8.54 51.94
CA ASP A 126 22.41 -8.52 50.83
C ASP A 126 21.24 -7.58 51.13
N ILE A 127 20.67 -7.63 52.34
CA ILE A 127 19.60 -6.72 52.76
C ILE A 127 20.08 -5.26 52.82
N GLN A 128 21.23 -5.00 53.41
CA GLN A 128 21.78 -3.65 53.54
C GLN A 128 22.12 -3.04 52.17
N ARG A 129 22.79 -3.81 51.29
CA ARG A 129 23.17 -3.34 49.95
C ARG A 129 21.96 -2.99 49.10
N ASN A 130 20.89 -3.77 49.19
CA ASN A 130 19.70 -3.63 48.34
C ASN A 130 18.50 -3.02 49.07
N PHE A 131 18.72 -2.36 50.22
CA PHE A 131 17.65 -1.93 51.12
C PHE A 131 16.62 -1.00 50.45
N SER A 132 17.08 -0.10 49.59
CA SER A 132 16.18 0.83 48.87
C SER A 132 15.31 0.09 47.86
N ASP A 133 15.89 -0.83 47.09
CA ASP A 133 15.16 -1.63 46.11
C ASP A 133 14.14 -2.56 46.78
N ILE A 134 14.49 -3.14 47.93
CA ILE A 134 13.57 -3.96 48.73
C ILE A 134 12.32 -3.15 49.13
N ILE A 135 12.50 -1.89 49.53
CA ILE A 135 11.39 -0.99 49.88
C ILE A 135 10.57 -0.62 48.65
N ASP A 136 11.23 -0.37 47.51
CA ASP A 136 10.52 0.03 46.31
C ASP A 136 9.71 -1.11 45.70
N TYR A 137 10.22 -2.35 45.74
CA TYR A 137 9.46 -3.53 45.33
C TYR A 137 8.35 -3.90 46.31
N SER A 138 8.51 -3.65 47.62
CA SER A 138 7.43 -3.92 48.59
C SER A 138 6.20 -3.03 48.34
N LYS A 139 6.42 -1.75 48.03
CA LYS A 139 5.34 -0.79 47.70
C LYS A 139 4.52 -1.22 46.48
N ARG A 140 5.12 -1.93 45.52
CA ARG A 140 4.42 -2.42 44.32
C ARG A 140 3.36 -3.47 44.62
N LEU A 141 3.51 -4.24 45.69
CA LEU A 141 2.57 -5.29 46.06
C LEU A 141 1.27 -4.76 46.69
N LYS A 142 1.26 -3.51 47.21
CA LYS A 142 0.09 -2.84 47.81
C LYS A 142 -0.64 -3.70 48.87
N LYS A 143 0.11 -4.35 49.76
CA LYS A 143 -0.41 -5.17 50.86
C LYS A 143 0.03 -4.60 52.19
N SER A 144 -0.81 -4.72 53.24
CA SER A 144 -0.45 -4.37 54.62
C SER A 144 0.24 -5.52 55.38
N GLN A 145 0.14 -6.76 54.87
CA GLN A 145 0.76 -7.96 55.43
C GLN A 145 1.47 -8.70 54.30
N LEU A 146 2.78 -8.86 54.40
CA LEU A 146 3.60 -9.56 53.40
C LEU A 146 3.76 -11.02 53.80
N SER A 147 3.38 -11.93 52.92
CA SER A 147 3.58 -13.37 53.11
C SER A 147 5.03 -13.79 52.83
N LYS A 148 5.38 -15.03 53.18
CA LYS A 148 6.66 -15.67 52.77
C LYS A 148 6.92 -15.57 51.26
N LYS A 149 5.87 -15.69 50.44
CA LYS A 149 5.96 -15.59 48.97
C LYS A 149 6.22 -14.16 48.50
N ASP A 150 5.59 -13.20 49.16
CA ASP A 150 5.78 -11.78 48.86
C ASP A 150 7.24 -11.37 49.16
N ILE A 151 7.80 -11.87 50.26
CA ILE A 151 9.22 -11.67 50.61
C ILE A 151 10.14 -12.23 49.52
N LEU A 152 9.91 -13.46 49.05
CA LEU A 152 10.71 -14.05 47.97
C LEU A 152 10.65 -13.21 46.69
N LYS A 153 9.46 -12.73 46.31
CA LYS A 153 9.28 -11.85 45.15
C LYS A 153 10.08 -10.56 45.30
N ILE A 154 9.96 -9.89 46.44
CA ILE A 154 10.65 -8.62 46.71
C ILE A 154 12.17 -8.82 46.66
N LEU A 155 12.68 -9.82 47.38
CA LEU A 155 14.12 -10.03 47.52
C LEU A 155 14.77 -10.48 46.22
N VAL A 156 14.18 -11.44 45.51
CA VAL A 156 14.70 -11.85 44.20
C VAL A 156 14.69 -10.66 43.22
N SER A 157 13.68 -9.79 43.30
CA SER A 157 13.63 -8.59 42.44
C SER A 157 14.71 -7.57 42.79
N ALA A 158 14.93 -7.34 44.09
CA ALA A 158 15.95 -6.42 44.58
C ALA A 158 17.37 -6.91 44.26
N LEU A 159 17.65 -8.19 44.47
CA LEU A 159 18.98 -8.78 44.21
C LEU A 159 19.33 -8.84 42.72
N THR A 160 18.33 -9.03 41.85
CA THR A 160 18.56 -9.20 40.41
C THR A 160 18.39 -7.90 39.61
N GLY A 161 17.64 -6.94 40.15
CA GLY A 161 17.18 -5.77 39.40
C GLY A 161 16.09 -6.07 38.36
N VAL A 162 15.56 -7.29 38.32
CA VAL A 162 14.45 -7.69 37.43
C VAL A 162 13.15 -7.74 38.24
N ASP A 163 12.06 -7.13 37.76
CA ASP A 163 10.79 -7.10 38.51
C ASP A 163 10.08 -8.46 38.50
N GLY A 164 10.11 -9.17 39.64
CA GLY A 164 9.47 -10.46 39.86
C GLY A 164 8.16 -10.37 40.64
N THR A 165 7.67 -9.17 40.96
CA THR A 165 6.48 -8.99 41.80
C THR A 165 5.21 -9.56 41.15
N ASN A 166 5.15 -9.51 39.82
CA ASN A 166 4.01 -9.97 39.02
C ASN A 166 4.08 -11.43 38.59
N VAL A 167 5.09 -12.21 39.01
CA VAL A 167 5.20 -13.63 38.65
C VAL A 167 3.97 -14.39 39.17
N ALA A 168 3.17 -14.94 38.25
CA ALA A 168 1.94 -15.64 38.57
C ALA A 168 1.74 -16.94 37.79
N ASP A 169 2.48 -17.16 36.69
CA ASP A 169 2.42 -18.39 35.89
C ASP A 169 3.79 -18.73 35.23
N GLU A 170 3.83 -19.86 34.53
CA GLU A 170 5.01 -20.38 33.82
C GLU A 170 5.57 -19.38 32.79
N GLY A 171 4.71 -18.59 32.13
CA GLY A 171 5.13 -17.58 31.16
C GLY A 171 5.86 -16.41 31.82
N ASP A 172 5.42 -15.99 33.01
CA ASP A 172 6.12 -14.98 33.81
C ASP A 172 7.47 -15.49 34.30
N CYS A 173 7.54 -16.75 34.78
CA CYS A 173 8.79 -17.39 35.20
C CYS A 173 9.82 -17.38 34.05
N PHE A 174 9.38 -17.76 32.85
CA PHE A 174 10.23 -17.77 31.66
C PHE A 174 10.75 -16.36 31.32
N LEU A 175 9.85 -15.37 31.26
CA LEU A 175 10.21 -13.99 30.90
C LEU A 175 11.13 -13.33 31.93
N PHE A 176 10.88 -13.58 33.22
CA PHE A 176 11.74 -13.11 34.30
C PHE A 176 13.16 -13.69 34.16
N TYR A 177 13.27 -15.02 34.04
CA TYR A 177 14.58 -15.66 33.95
C TYR A 177 15.33 -15.24 32.68
N LYS A 178 14.62 -15.08 31.57
CA LYS A 178 15.20 -14.56 30.34
C LYS A 178 15.79 -13.16 30.52
N ALA A 179 15.04 -12.25 31.15
CA ALA A 179 15.54 -10.89 31.39
C ALA A 179 16.81 -10.90 32.27
N LEU A 180 16.89 -11.81 33.24
CA LEU A 180 18.06 -12.01 34.06
C LEU A 180 19.26 -12.51 33.24
N ILE A 181 19.07 -13.53 32.39
CA ILE A 181 20.13 -14.05 31.51
C ILE A 181 20.59 -12.99 30.50
N ASP A 182 19.68 -12.19 29.93
CA ASP A 182 20.04 -11.11 29.01
C ASP A 182 20.92 -10.03 29.68
N LEU A 183 20.70 -9.76 30.97
CA LEU A 183 21.44 -8.74 31.73
C LEU A 183 22.79 -9.25 32.23
N TYR A 184 22.84 -10.47 32.76
CA TYR A 184 24.01 -10.98 33.50
C TYR A 184 24.67 -12.21 32.90
N GLN A 185 24.13 -12.79 31.83
CA GLN A 185 24.51 -14.08 31.22
C GLN A 185 24.28 -15.31 32.12
N SER A 186 24.51 -15.21 33.43
CA SER A 186 24.25 -16.24 34.42
C SER A 186 23.85 -15.60 35.77
N PRO A 187 22.94 -16.23 36.56
CA PRO A 187 22.67 -15.80 37.93
C PRO A 187 23.93 -15.75 38.82
N ASP A 188 24.94 -16.57 38.54
CA ASP A 188 26.17 -16.64 39.34
C ASP A 188 27.05 -15.37 39.20
N ASN A 189 26.80 -14.55 38.17
CA ASN A 189 27.52 -13.29 37.96
C ASN A 189 26.98 -12.13 38.83
N ILE A 190 25.86 -12.35 39.52
CA ILE A 190 25.26 -11.35 40.41
C ILE A 190 25.97 -11.41 41.76
N LYS A 191 26.43 -10.25 42.24
CA LYS A 191 27.09 -10.13 43.55
C LYS A 191 26.05 -10.23 44.68
N ALA A 192 25.77 -11.45 45.12
CA ALA A 192 24.94 -11.75 46.28
C ALA A 192 25.63 -12.80 47.17
N ASN A 193 25.47 -12.67 48.48
CA ASN A 193 25.96 -13.67 49.43
C ASN A 193 24.99 -14.85 49.52
N SER A 194 23.71 -14.60 49.27
CA SER A 194 22.64 -15.58 49.23
C SER A 194 22.72 -16.47 47.98
N ASN A 195 22.31 -17.74 48.10
CA ASN A 195 22.17 -18.66 46.95
C ASN A 195 21.01 -18.22 46.03
N LEU A 196 21.31 -17.31 45.10
CA LEU A 196 20.32 -16.70 44.23
C LEU A 196 19.60 -17.71 43.34
N LYS A 197 20.30 -18.69 42.79
CA LYS A 197 19.71 -19.77 41.99
C LYS A 197 18.69 -20.56 42.80
N GLY A 198 19.00 -20.88 44.06
CA GLY A 198 18.09 -21.51 45.00
C GLY A 198 16.85 -20.66 45.30
N LEU A 199 17.02 -19.34 45.46
CA LEU A 199 15.91 -18.40 45.70
C LEU A 199 14.98 -18.29 44.49
N ILE A 200 15.53 -18.21 43.27
CA ILE A 200 14.74 -18.19 42.03
C ILE A 200 13.95 -19.50 41.87
N VAL A 201 14.59 -20.65 42.12
CA VAL A 201 13.92 -21.96 42.09
C VAL A 201 12.79 -22.03 43.12
N ASN A 202 13.00 -21.48 44.32
CA ASN A 202 11.96 -21.43 45.35
C ASN A 202 10.79 -20.52 44.94
N LEU A 203 11.08 -19.37 44.32
CA LEU A 203 10.06 -18.45 43.82
C LEU A 203 9.20 -19.10 42.73
N PHE A 204 9.81 -19.83 41.79
CA PHE A 204 9.11 -20.41 40.64
C PHE A 204 8.43 -21.74 40.92
N ARG A 205 8.76 -22.42 42.03
CA ARG A 205 8.29 -23.79 42.34
C ARG A 205 6.78 -23.99 42.21
N GLU A 206 5.99 -22.96 42.52
CA GLU A 206 4.52 -23.03 42.48
C GLU A 206 3.91 -22.58 41.13
N TYR A 207 4.69 -21.89 40.29
CA TYR A 207 4.18 -21.24 39.08
C TYR A 207 4.74 -21.86 37.79
N GLY A 208 5.98 -22.33 37.81
CA GLY A 208 6.69 -22.79 36.62
C GLY A 208 7.43 -24.12 36.84
N SER A 209 6.80 -25.23 36.46
CA SER A 209 7.41 -26.56 36.54
C SER A 209 8.54 -26.74 35.52
N VAL A 210 8.33 -26.30 34.28
CA VAL A 210 9.29 -26.49 33.18
C VAL A 210 10.51 -25.58 33.40
N THR A 211 10.26 -24.32 33.73
CA THR A 211 11.31 -23.33 33.96
C THR A 211 12.19 -23.71 35.15
N VAL A 212 11.61 -24.21 36.25
CA VAL A 212 12.37 -24.67 37.43
C VAL A 212 13.31 -25.80 37.10
N ASP A 213 12.84 -26.83 36.39
CA ASP A 213 13.66 -27.99 36.05
C ASP A 213 14.84 -27.60 35.17
N VAL A 214 14.61 -26.67 34.25
CA VAL A 214 15.63 -26.18 33.33
C VAL A 214 16.66 -25.29 34.02
N ILE A 215 16.25 -24.47 34.99
CA ILE A 215 17.19 -23.70 35.83
C ILE A 215 18.08 -24.63 36.65
N LYS A 216 17.52 -25.68 37.25
CA LYS A 216 18.31 -26.66 38.03
C LYS A 216 19.35 -27.38 37.17
N LYS A 217 19.02 -27.63 35.90
CA LYS A 217 19.87 -28.35 34.93
C LYS A 217 20.77 -27.44 34.08
N ASP A 218 20.72 -26.12 34.25
CA ASP A 218 21.47 -25.13 33.45
C ASP A 218 21.24 -25.24 31.93
N THR A 219 19.98 -25.42 31.53
CA THR A 219 19.63 -25.72 30.13
C THR A 219 18.63 -24.73 29.52
N PHE A 220 18.59 -23.50 30.03
CA PHE A 220 17.60 -22.48 29.63
C PHE A 220 17.67 -22.12 28.14
N ASP A 221 18.88 -22.00 27.59
CA ASP A 221 19.06 -21.73 26.15
C ASP A 221 18.47 -22.84 25.28
N GLN A 222 18.58 -24.10 25.73
CA GLN A 222 18.01 -25.24 25.02
C GLN A 222 16.48 -25.21 25.10
N LEU A 223 15.90 -24.89 26.26
CA LEU A 223 14.45 -24.71 26.41
C LEU A 223 13.93 -23.60 25.50
N GLU A 224 14.58 -22.44 25.46
CA GLU A 224 14.16 -21.31 24.62
C GLU A 224 14.07 -21.75 23.16
N LYS A 225 15.10 -22.42 22.63
CA LYS A 225 15.11 -22.92 21.25
C LYS A 225 13.97 -23.93 21.02
N VAL A 226 13.84 -24.92 21.91
CA VAL A 226 12.86 -26.01 21.81
C VAL A 226 11.42 -25.49 21.85
N VAL A 227 11.09 -24.54 22.72
CA VAL A 227 9.75 -23.94 22.81
C VAL A 227 9.33 -23.31 21.49
N TRP A 228 10.18 -22.45 20.91
CA TRP A 228 9.83 -21.73 19.69
C TRP A 228 9.81 -22.62 18.45
N ILE A 229 10.78 -23.54 18.32
CA ILE A 229 10.78 -24.52 17.23
C ILE A 229 9.54 -25.42 17.33
N SER A 230 9.17 -25.85 18.54
CA SER A 230 7.96 -26.65 18.74
C SER A 230 6.71 -25.90 18.33
N LYS A 231 6.60 -24.61 18.68
CA LYS A 231 5.48 -23.75 18.27
C LYS A 231 5.37 -23.59 16.76
N VAL A 232 6.50 -23.43 16.08
CA VAL A 232 6.56 -23.35 14.62
C VAL A 232 6.19 -24.68 13.98
N LEU A 233 6.74 -25.81 14.44
CA LEU A 233 6.39 -27.14 13.94
C LEU A 233 4.91 -27.46 14.17
N GLN A 234 4.32 -27.04 15.31
CA GLN A 234 2.89 -27.17 15.60
C GLN A 234 2.05 -26.43 14.56
N ARG A 235 2.44 -25.19 14.25
CA ARG A 235 1.77 -24.34 13.25
C ARG A 235 1.71 -25.00 11.87
N TYR A 236 2.72 -25.80 11.53
CA TYR A 236 2.77 -26.57 10.29
C TYR A 236 2.19 -27.99 10.39
N GLY A 237 1.62 -28.38 11.53
CA GLY A 237 1.08 -29.73 11.77
C GLY A 237 2.16 -30.81 11.88
N ARG A 238 3.43 -30.43 12.05
CA ARG A 238 4.60 -31.33 12.03
C ARG A 238 5.25 -31.51 13.40
N LEU A 239 4.59 -31.09 14.48
CA LEU A 239 5.15 -31.25 15.82
C LEU A 239 5.19 -32.73 16.23
N ASN A 240 6.39 -33.29 16.26
CA ASN A 240 6.68 -34.58 16.87
C ASN A 240 8.17 -34.62 17.27
N LYS A 241 8.56 -35.60 18.08
CA LYS A 241 9.95 -35.74 18.57
C LYS A 241 10.97 -35.93 17.44
N ILE A 242 10.60 -36.64 16.37
CA ILE A 242 11.47 -36.90 15.22
C ILE A 242 11.83 -35.59 14.51
N ASN A 243 10.82 -34.76 14.22
CA ASN A 243 11.01 -33.47 13.55
C ASN A 243 11.76 -32.48 14.44
N LEU A 244 11.52 -32.49 15.75
CA LEU A 244 12.34 -31.69 16.69
C LEU A 244 13.80 -32.10 16.66
N GLN A 245 14.09 -33.41 16.67
CA GLN A 245 15.44 -33.93 16.57
C GLN A 245 16.12 -33.57 15.24
N LEU A 246 15.38 -33.58 14.13
CA LEU A 246 15.89 -33.17 12.82
C LEU A 246 16.29 -31.68 12.79
N VAL A 247 15.49 -30.80 13.40
CA VAL A 247 15.76 -29.35 13.45
C VAL A 247 16.93 -29.05 14.39
N LEU A 248 16.92 -29.64 15.60
CA LEU A 248 17.89 -29.33 16.66
C LEU A 248 19.20 -30.10 16.52
N LYS A 249 19.23 -31.21 15.79
CA LYS A 249 20.42 -32.04 15.54
C LYS A 249 21.15 -32.40 16.85
N SER A 250 22.41 -31.97 16.99
CA SER A 250 23.25 -32.21 18.17
C SER A 250 22.77 -31.49 19.43
N GLU A 251 21.89 -30.50 19.30
CA GLU A 251 21.31 -29.76 20.43
C GLU A 251 20.01 -30.39 20.95
N TYR A 252 19.53 -31.48 20.33
CA TYR A 252 18.34 -32.17 20.78
C TYR A 252 18.61 -32.97 22.06
N ASN A 253 17.89 -32.68 23.14
CA ASN A 253 17.97 -33.41 24.40
C ASN A 253 16.61 -33.95 24.83
N ASN A 254 16.48 -35.28 24.88
CA ASN A 254 15.24 -35.97 25.26
C ASN A 254 14.80 -35.68 26.71
N GLU A 255 15.72 -35.35 27.62
CA GLU A 255 15.41 -35.04 29.03
C GLU A 255 14.86 -33.63 29.24
N LEU A 256 14.94 -32.78 28.20
CA LEU A 256 14.56 -31.36 28.18
C LEU A 256 13.27 -31.08 27.41
N VAL A 257 12.78 -32.07 26.65
CA VAL A 257 11.51 -31.99 25.95
C VAL A 257 10.45 -32.50 26.92
N PRO A 258 9.77 -31.64 27.70
CA PRO A 258 8.57 -32.05 28.40
C PRO A 258 7.53 -32.52 27.36
N ASP A 259 6.37 -32.97 27.84
CA ASP A 259 5.21 -33.16 26.99
C ASP A 259 5.09 -32.01 25.97
N LEU A 260 5.03 -32.36 24.68
CA LEU A 260 4.98 -31.41 23.57
C LEU A 260 3.82 -30.41 23.77
N GLY A 261 2.72 -30.84 24.40
CA GLY A 261 1.61 -29.96 24.77
C GLY A 261 2.04 -28.82 25.70
N LYS A 262 2.85 -29.10 26.72
CA LYS A 262 3.33 -28.10 27.69
C LYS A 262 4.23 -27.04 27.06
N LEU A 263 5.03 -27.42 26.06
CA LEU A 263 5.86 -26.47 25.30
C LEU A 263 5.01 -25.47 24.52
N ILE A 264 3.90 -25.94 23.95
CA ILE A 264 2.96 -25.11 23.23
C ILE A 264 2.20 -24.18 24.17
N GLU A 265 1.71 -24.70 25.29
CA GLU A 265 1.05 -23.89 26.32
C GLU A 265 1.97 -22.77 26.82
N LEU A 266 3.25 -23.08 27.08
CA LEU A 266 4.26 -22.09 27.46
C LEU A 266 4.46 -21.02 26.37
N ALA A 267 4.63 -21.42 25.11
CA ALA A 267 4.77 -20.47 24.00
C ALA A 267 3.56 -19.53 23.87
N ASP A 268 2.35 -20.05 24.07
CA ASP A 268 1.10 -19.29 24.00
C ASP A 268 0.95 -18.33 25.19
N LEU A 269 1.33 -18.74 26.41
CA LEU A 269 1.38 -17.86 27.58
C LEU A 269 2.36 -16.70 27.38
N ILE A 270 3.57 -16.99 26.89
CA ILE A 270 4.57 -15.96 26.57
C ILE A 270 4.04 -15.01 25.49
N GLY A 271 3.39 -15.53 24.45
CA GLY A 271 2.81 -14.74 23.37
C GLY A 271 1.73 -13.76 23.83
N LYS A 272 0.90 -14.16 24.80
CA LYS A 272 -0.12 -13.27 25.41
C LYS A 272 0.51 -12.14 26.22
N LYS A 273 1.64 -12.38 26.87
CA LYS A 273 2.31 -11.41 27.76
C LYS A 273 3.28 -10.49 27.03
N ASN A 274 3.96 -10.98 26.00
CA ASN A 274 4.95 -10.22 25.24
C ASN A 274 4.88 -10.52 23.74
N GLN A 275 3.96 -9.84 23.05
CA GLN A 275 3.73 -10.02 21.61
C GLN A 275 4.96 -9.69 20.76
N SER A 276 5.70 -8.61 21.09
CA SER A 276 6.87 -8.21 20.33
C SER A 276 7.96 -9.29 20.38
N TYR A 277 8.20 -9.86 21.55
CA TYR A 277 9.16 -10.94 21.73
C TYR A 277 8.72 -12.22 21.00
N PHE A 278 7.44 -12.57 21.10
CA PHE A 278 6.85 -13.70 20.40
C PHE A 278 7.05 -13.62 18.89
N TYR A 279 6.71 -12.50 18.25
CA TYR A 279 6.89 -12.36 16.80
C TYR A 279 8.35 -12.48 16.37
N LYS A 280 9.27 -11.89 17.14
CA LYS A 280 10.72 -11.97 16.89
C LYS A 280 11.21 -13.42 16.94
N LYS A 281 10.78 -14.20 17.94
CA LYS A 281 11.21 -15.58 18.11
C LYS A 281 10.53 -16.56 17.14
N ILE A 282 9.29 -16.31 16.74
CA ILE A 282 8.63 -17.05 15.67
C ILE A 282 9.39 -16.88 14.34
N ASP A 283 9.74 -15.66 13.93
CA ASP A 283 10.53 -15.42 12.72
C ASP A 283 11.90 -16.11 12.77
N TRP A 284 12.56 -16.07 13.94
CA TRP A 284 13.82 -16.77 14.16
C TRP A 284 13.68 -18.30 14.03
N ALA A 285 12.69 -18.90 14.69
CA ALA A 285 12.46 -20.34 14.65
C ALA A 285 12.01 -20.83 13.26
N GLU A 286 11.21 -20.04 12.54
CA GLU A 286 10.78 -20.33 11.16
C GLU A 286 11.98 -20.47 10.21
N LYS A 287 13.00 -19.60 10.32
CA LYS A 287 14.24 -19.71 9.52
C LYS A 287 15.04 -20.98 9.80
N ILE A 288 15.06 -21.41 11.05
CA ILE A 288 15.80 -22.62 11.45
C ILE A 288 15.07 -23.86 10.94
N VAL A 289 13.75 -23.88 11.10
CA VAL A 289 12.87 -24.96 10.64
C VAL A 289 12.84 -25.06 9.10
N SER A 290 12.93 -23.96 8.36
CA SER A 290 13.03 -24.01 6.89
C SER A 290 14.34 -24.63 6.40
N ASN A 291 15.42 -24.47 7.16
CA ASN A 291 16.75 -24.95 6.79
C ASN A 291 17.01 -26.40 7.22
N SER A 292 16.07 -27.03 7.95
CA SER A 292 16.23 -28.40 8.45
C SER A 292 15.87 -29.49 7.43
N GLY A 293 15.41 -29.13 6.23
CA GLY A 293 15.03 -30.07 5.19
C GLY A 293 13.75 -30.87 5.49
N ILE A 294 12.97 -30.45 6.49
CA ILE A 294 11.66 -31.06 6.76
C ILE A 294 10.73 -30.74 5.59
N GLU A 295 10.21 -31.78 4.94
CA GLU A 295 9.19 -31.61 3.92
C GLU A 295 7.86 -31.16 4.56
N PHE A 296 7.47 -29.92 4.27
CA PHE A 296 6.15 -29.40 4.62
C PHE A 296 5.06 -29.87 3.63
N SER A 297 5.16 -31.10 3.11
CA SER A 297 4.23 -31.70 2.16
C SER A 297 2.88 -32.06 2.82
N ASN A 298 1.93 -31.12 2.77
CA ASN A 298 0.46 -31.26 2.90
C ASN A 298 -0.08 -32.25 3.97
N ILE A 299 -0.27 -31.78 5.21
CA ILE A 299 -1.18 -32.46 6.19
C ILE A 299 -2.64 -32.04 6.00
N ASN A 300 -2.92 -30.86 5.45
CA ASN A 300 -4.27 -30.50 5.02
C ASN A 300 -4.18 -30.18 3.53
N ASN A 301 -4.33 -31.20 2.70
CA ASN A 301 -4.59 -30.98 1.29
C ASN A 301 -6.00 -30.37 1.20
N PRO A 302 -6.15 -29.08 0.82
CA PRO A 302 -7.46 -28.44 0.77
C PRO A 302 -8.37 -29.08 -0.31
N HIS A 303 -7.84 -30.04 -1.08
CA HIS A 303 -8.50 -30.73 -2.18
C HIS A 303 -9.03 -32.12 -1.81
N VAL A 304 -8.88 -32.61 -0.56
CA VAL A 304 -9.35 -33.96 -0.18
C VAL A 304 -10.83 -34.15 -0.51
N GLU A 305 -11.69 -33.22 -0.06
CA GLU A 305 -13.13 -33.28 -0.32
C GLU A 305 -13.45 -33.24 -1.84
N ILE A 306 -12.64 -32.53 -2.64
CA ILE A 306 -12.81 -32.45 -4.10
C ILE A 306 -12.39 -33.78 -4.76
N ARG A 307 -11.27 -34.37 -4.34
CA ARG A 307 -10.77 -35.66 -4.84
C ARG A 307 -11.70 -36.83 -4.50
N GLU A 308 -12.36 -36.76 -3.35
CA GLU A 308 -13.33 -37.77 -2.89
C GLU A 308 -14.71 -37.64 -3.57
N GLY A 309 -14.88 -36.73 -4.53
CA GLY A 309 -16.11 -36.58 -5.32
C GLY A 309 -17.18 -35.69 -4.68
N ASN A 310 -16.92 -35.11 -3.50
CA ASN A 310 -17.83 -34.16 -2.84
C ASN A 310 -17.65 -32.74 -3.40
N VAL A 311 -17.94 -32.57 -4.69
CA VAL A 311 -17.74 -31.32 -5.42
C VAL A 311 -19.02 -30.48 -5.40
N ASN A 312 -19.02 -29.44 -4.58
CA ASN A 312 -20.08 -28.44 -4.55
C ASN A 312 -19.50 -27.04 -4.31
N PHE A 313 -20.34 -26.01 -4.40
CA PHE A 313 -19.89 -24.62 -4.27
C PHE A 313 -19.13 -24.35 -2.96
N ILE A 314 -19.59 -24.93 -1.83
CA ILE A 314 -19.00 -24.69 -0.51
C ILE A 314 -17.62 -25.34 -0.42
N THR A 315 -17.47 -26.58 -0.89
CA THR A 315 -16.20 -27.30 -0.85
C THR A 315 -15.16 -26.65 -1.77
N ILE A 316 -15.56 -26.20 -2.96
CA ILE A 316 -14.70 -25.43 -3.88
C ILE A 316 -14.26 -24.11 -3.24
N LEU A 317 -15.20 -23.35 -2.67
CA LEU A 317 -14.91 -22.06 -2.06
C LEU A 317 -13.94 -22.20 -0.87
N LYS A 318 -14.17 -23.19 -0.01
CA LYS A 318 -13.30 -23.50 1.13
C LYS A 318 -11.88 -23.86 0.65
N ALA A 319 -11.77 -24.74 -0.34
CA ALA A 319 -10.48 -25.15 -0.89
C ALA A 319 -9.66 -23.97 -1.44
N MET A 320 -10.31 -23.08 -2.21
CA MET A 320 -9.66 -21.86 -2.73
C MET A 320 -9.23 -20.90 -1.63
N LYS A 321 -10.09 -20.66 -0.64
CA LYS A 321 -9.78 -19.78 0.50
C LYS A 321 -8.59 -20.28 1.31
N ASP A 322 -8.62 -21.55 1.69
CA ASP A 322 -7.56 -22.15 2.50
C ASP A 322 -6.22 -22.06 1.77
N LEU A 323 -6.23 -22.33 0.46
CA LEU A 323 -5.03 -22.29 -0.36
C LEU A 323 -4.50 -20.86 -0.54
N LEU A 324 -5.35 -19.89 -0.88
CA LEU A 324 -4.96 -18.49 -1.02
C LEU A 324 -4.50 -17.88 0.32
N ALA A 325 -5.13 -18.22 1.44
CA ALA A 325 -4.72 -17.80 2.79
C ALA A 325 -3.30 -18.26 3.12
N GLY A 326 -2.98 -19.52 2.78
CA GLY A 326 -1.67 -20.11 2.98
C GLY A 326 -0.61 -19.73 1.93
N TYR A 327 -0.98 -19.10 0.82
CA TYR A 327 -0.07 -18.68 -0.26
C TYR A 327 0.56 -17.29 -0.03
N ASN A 328 1.74 -17.04 -0.62
CA ASN A 328 2.43 -15.75 -0.62
C ASN A 328 1.93 -14.78 -1.71
N LEU A 329 0.71 -14.27 -1.55
CA LEU A 329 0.14 -13.31 -2.48
C LEU A 329 0.94 -12.00 -2.53
N GLU A 330 1.44 -11.57 -1.37
CA GLU A 330 2.10 -10.28 -1.16
C GLU A 330 3.57 -10.26 -1.60
N GLY A 331 4.16 -11.40 -1.95
CA GLY A 331 5.57 -11.52 -2.30
C GLY A 331 6.54 -11.41 -1.11
N ALA A 332 6.13 -10.80 -0.01
CA ALA A 332 6.96 -10.59 1.17
C ALA A 332 6.91 -11.71 2.22
N LYS A 333 6.00 -12.68 2.12
CA LYS A 333 5.97 -13.82 3.06
C LYS A 333 7.18 -14.71 2.78
N ARG A 334 8.10 -14.78 3.73
CA ARG A 334 9.28 -15.67 3.65
C ARG A 334 8.91 -17.14 3.82
N VAL A 335 7.84 -17.42 4.56
CA VAL A 335 7.31 -18.77 4.74
C VAL A 335 5.81 -18.76 4.46
N TYR A 336 5.38 -19.70 3.61
CA TYR A 336 4.00 -19.85 3.18
C TYR A 336 3.69 -21.34 2.97
N LYS A 337 2.44 -21.72 3.22
CA LYS A 337 1.99 -23.11 3.28
C LYS A 337 1.90 -23.77 1.89
N TYR A 338 1.55 -23.01 0.87
CA TYR A 338 1.27 -23.52 -0.48
C TYR A 338 2.13 -22.83 -1.54
N LYS A 339 2.67 -23.60 -2.48
CA LYS A 339 3.47 -23.14 -3.62
C LYS A 339 2.58 -22.89 -4.85
N ASN A 340 3.19 -22.37 -5.92
CA ASN A 340 2.47 -22.14 -7.19
C ASN A 340 1.96 -23.45 -7.82
N SER A 341 2.66 -24.56 -7.58
CA SER A 341 2.22 -25.89 -8.01
C SER A 341 0.88 -26.28 -7.38
N ASP A 342 0.65 -25.97 -6.09
CA ASP A 342 -0.60 -26.31 -5.41
C ASP A 342 -1.78 -25.51 -5.99
N LEU A 343 -1.57 -24.22 -6.30
CA LEU A 343 -2.58 -23.38 -6.98
C LEU A 343 -2.98 -23.98 -8.34
N LEU A 344 -2.01 -24.41 -9.13
CA LEU A 344 -2.23 -24.98 -10.46
C LEU A 344 -2.85 -26.38 -10.38
N GLU A 345 -2.46 -27.17 -9.38
CA GLU A 345 -3.06 -28.47 -9.11
C GLU A 345 -4.55 -28.34 -8.80
N LEU A 346 -4.94 -27.40 -7.91
CA LEU A 346 -6.35 -27.13 -7.63
C LEU A 346 -7.10 -26.72 -8.91
N LYS A 347 -6.51 -25.84 -9.71
CA LYS A 347 -7.11 -25.40 -10.97
C LYS A 347 -7.41 -26.60 -11.89
N ASN A 348 -6.42 -27.45 -12.13
CA ASN A 348 -6.57 -28.62 -13.00
C ASN A 348 -7.60 -29.61 -12.43
N LEU A 349 -7.55 -29.87 -11.13
CA LEU A 349 -8.51 -30.76 -10.46
C LEU A 349 -9.95 -30.24 -10.59
N LEU A 350 -10.17 -28.94 -10.43
CA LEU A 350 -11.49 -28.33 -10.59
C LEU A 350 -11.98 -28.37 -12.04
N GLU A 351 -11.07 -28.24 -13.01
CA GLU A 351 -11.40 -28.37 -14.44
C GLU A 351 -11.84 -29.78 -14.79
N GLU A 352 -11.23 -30.81 -14.20
CA GLU A 352 -11.53 -32.22 -14.40
C GLU A 352 -12.79 -32.70 -13.66
N THR A 353 -12.98 -32.27 -12.41
CA THR A 353 -14.01 -32.81 -11.51
C THR A 353 -15.37 -32.10 -11.60
N VAL A 354 -15.40 -30.82 -11.99
CA VAL A 354 -16.65 -30.04 -12.05
C VAL A 354 -17.37 -30.27 -13.37
N GLN A 355 -18.21 -31.32 -13.41
CA GLN A 355 -19.02 -31.67 -14.58
C GLN A 355 -20.23 -30.75 -14.78
N TYR A 356 -20.91 -30.34 -13.71
CA TYR A 356 -22.08 -29.45 -13.74
C TYR A 356 -21.74 -28.08 -13.12
N ARG A 357 -21.80 -27.02 -13.94
CA ARG A 357 -21.39 -25.68 -13.52
C ARG A 357 -22.58 -24.74 -13.36
N SER A 358 -22.99 -24.51 -12.12
CA SER A 358 -23.92 -23.42 -11.81
C SER A 358 -23.25 -22.06 -12.10
N THR A 359 -24.05 -21.01 -12.28
CA THR A 359 -23.54 -19.64 -12.48
C THR A 359 -22.58 -19.21 -11.38
N ASN A 360 -22.87 -19.56 -10.12
CA ASN A 360 -22.01 -19.23 -8.97
C ASN A 360 -20.66 -19.96 -9.04
N ILE A 361 -20.66 -21.24 -9.42
CA ILE A 361 -19.42 -22.01 -9.60
C ILE A 361 -18.60 -21.42 -10.75
N ASN A 362 -19.22 -21.10 -11.89
CA ASN A 362 -18.53 -20.47 -13.02
C ASN A 362 -17.89 -19.14 -12.64
N ASN A 363 -18.61 -18.28 -11.92
CA ASN A 363 -18.10 -16.99 -11.46
C ASN A 363 -16.92 -17.16 -10.51
N LEU A 364 -17.01 -18.12 -9.58
CA LEU A 364 -15.94 -18.43 -8.63
C LEU A 364 -14.67 -18.97 -9.32
N LEU A 365 -14.82 -19.91 -10.25
CA LEU A 365 -13.71 -20.45 -11.07
C LEU A 365 -13.07 -19.36 -11.92
N SER A 366 -13.88 -18.49 -12.53
CA SER A 366 -13.41 -17.35 -13.33
C SER A 366 -12.59 -16.38 -12.48
N LEU A 367 -13.06 -16.03 -11.28
CA LEU A 367 -12.34 -15.18 -10.34
C LEU A 367 -11.01 -15.81 -9.92
N PHE A 368 -11.00 -17.10 -9.57
CA PHE A 368 -9.78 -17.81 -9.22
C PHE A 368 -8.76 -17.81 -10.36
N ASN A 369 -9.20 -18.06 -11.59
CA ASN A 369 -8.34 -17.99 -12.77
C ASN A 369 -7.77 -16.58 -13.01
N LYS A 370 -8.55 -15.52 -12.77
CA LYS A 370 -8.06 -14.13 -12.82
C LYS A 370 -6.97 -13.88 -11.78
N ILE A 371 -7.15 -14.38 -10.55
CA ILE A 371 -6.14 -14.31 -9.47
C ILE A 371 -4.85 -15.00 -9.92
N LEU A 372 -4.93 -16.25 -10.38
CA LEU A 372 -3.76 -17.02 -10.84
C LEU A 372 -3.02 -16.31 -11.97
N SER A 373 -3.77 -15.81 -12.96
CA SER A 373 -3.20 -15.08 -14.09
C SER A 373 -2.48 -13.79 -13.65
N LEU A 374 -3.03 -13.05 -12.70
CA LEU A 374 -2.36 -11.85 -12.16
C LEU A 374 -1.08 -12.23 -11.40
N LEU A 375 -1.12 -13.26 -10.55
CA LEU A 375 0.05 -13.70 -9.77
C LEU A 375 1.20 -14.21 -10.65
N ASP A 376 0.88 -14.98 -11.69
CA ASP A 376 1.84 -15.42 -12.71
C ASP A 376 2.47 -14.20 -13.42
N LYS A 377 1.65 -13.24 -13.82
CA LYS A 377 2.09 -12.01 -14.48
C LYS A 377 3.02 -11.17 -13.59
N ILE A 378 2.68 -11.00 -12.31
CA ILE A 378 3.53 -10.32 -11.32
C ILE A 378 4.87 -11.06 -11.18
N SER A 379 4.84 -12.38 -10.99
CA SER A 379 6.05 -13.18 -10.75
C SER A 379 7.00 -13.16 -11.95
N LYS A 380 6.46 -13.25 -13.18
CA LYS A 380 7.25 -13.12 -14.42
C LYS A 380 7.89 -11.75 -14.55
N ALA A 381 7.17 -10.69 -14.21
CA ALA A 381 7.70 -9.33 -14.24
C ALA A 381 8.76 -9.09 -13.16
N GLU A 382 8.62 -9.68 -11.98
CA GLU A 382 9.65 -9.63 -10.93
C GLU A 382 10.98 -10.24 -11.41
N THR A 383 10.93 -11.38 -12.10
CA THR A 383 12.13 -12.02 -12.64
C THR A 383 12.65 -11.39 -13.93
N GLY A 384 11.77 -10.72 -14.69
CA GLY A 384 12.09 -10.18 -16.01
C GLY A 384 12.79 -8.82 -15.99
N ILE A 385 12.87 -8.14 -14.83
CA ILE A 385 13.42 -6.79 -14.75
C ILE A 385 14.91 -6.74 -15.10
N GLU A 386 15.68 -7.76 -14.70
CA GLU A 386 17.13 -7.83 -14.95
C GLU A 386 17.45 -7.85 -16.45
N GLN A 387 16.55 -8.41 -17.26
CA GLN A 387 16.72 -8.52 -18.71
C GLN A 387 16.55 -7.20 -19.46
N VAL A 388 16.05 -6.15 -18.81
CA VAL A 388 15.72 -4.88 -19.46
C VAL A 388 16.46 -3.67 -18.89
N ILE A 389 17.36 -3.87 -17.93
CA ILE A 389 18.12 -2.79 -17.25
C ILE A 389 18.89 -1.92 -18.26
N GLU A 390 19.45 -2.54 -19.29
CA GLU A 390 20.25 -1.88 -20.34
C GLU A 390 19.50 -1.80 -21.68
N GLU A 391 18.16 -1.86 -21.66
CA GLU A 391 17.38 -1.90 -22.89
C GLU A 391 17.29 -0.53 -23.57
N GLU A 392 17.85 -0.45 -24.78
CA GLU A 392 17.90 0.75 -25.63
C GLU A 392 16.92 0.70 -26.82
N ASP A 393 16.27 -0.44 -27.09
CA ASP A 393 15.29 -0.54 -28.17
C ASP A 393 13.88 -0.18 -27.69
N TYR A 394 13.36 0.96 -28.16
CA TYR A 394 12.00 1.42 -27.85
C TYR A 394 10.91 0.39 -28.23
N ARG A 395 11.13 -0.47 -29.23
CA ARG A 395 10.15 -1.48 -29.68
C ARG A 395 10.01 -2.60 -28.67
N LYS A 396 11.09 -2.93 -27.96
CA LYS A 396 11.03 -3.88 -26.86
C LYS A 396 10.29 -3.29 -25.66
N TRP A 397 10.49 -2.01 -25.34
CA TRP A 397 9.67 -1.30 -24.34
C TRP A 397 8.18 -1.31 -24.70
N GLN A 398 7.84 -1.00 -25.96
CA GLN A 398 6.47 -1.08 -26.46
C GLN A 398 5.89 -2.49 -26.32
N THR A 399 6.66 -3.53 -26.65
CA THR A 399 6.21 -4.92 -26.56
C THR A 399 6.00 -5.32 -25.10
N LEU A 400 7.00 -5.09 -24.26
CA LEU A 400 6.98 -5.39 -22.82
C LEU A 400 5.81 -4.72 -22.12
N TYR A 401 5.56 -3.43 -22.40
CA TYR A 401 4.42 -2.72 -21.82
C TYR A 401 3.10 -3.40 -22.22
N LYS A 402 2.88 -3.62 -23.52
CA LYS A 402 1.63 -4.17 -24.07
C LYS A 402 1.35 -5.63 -23.70
N THR A 403 2.38 -6.43 -23.43
CA THR A 403 2.20 -7.85 -23.11
C THR A 403 2.23 -8.09 -21.60
N THR A 404 3.13 -7.40 -20.89
CA THR A 404 3.49 -7.73 -19.52
C THR A 404 3.03 -6.70 -18.50
N LEU A 405 3.01 -5.39 -18.77
CA LEU A 405 2.84 -4.40 -17.68
C LEU A 405 1.48 -3.70 -17.67
N PHE A 406 0.89 -3.46 -18.84
CA PHE A 406 -0.16 -2.45 -19.04
C PHE A 406 -1.40 -2.54 -18.14
N ASP A 407 -1.82 -3.73 -17.70
CA ASP A 407 -3.10 -3.94 -17.03
C ASP A 407 -3.01 -4.55 -15.62
N MET A 408 -1.81 -4.64 -15.02
CA MET A 408 -1.68 -5.27 -13.70
C MET A 408 -2.53 -4.57 -12.62
N GLN A 409 -2.55 -3.23 -12.62
CA GLN A 409 -3.36 -2.44 -11.69
C GLN A 409 -4.87 -2.61 -11.98
N TYR A 410 -5.27 -2.61 -13.26
CA TYR A 410 -6.66 -2.86 -13.66
C TYR A 410 -7.14 -4.24 -13.24
N ARG A 411 -6.35 -5.30 -13.48
CA ARG A 411 -6.68 -6.68 -13.10
C ARG A 411 -6.81 -6.84 -11.59
N LEU A 412 -5.92 -6.22 -10.81
CA LEU A 412 -6.03 -6.25 -9.36
C LEU A 412 -7.32 -5.57 -8.88
N SER A 413 -7.64 -4.41 -9.47
CA SER A 413 -8.88 -3.69 -9.20
C SER A 413 -10.12 -4.53 -9.56
N GLU A 414 -10.11 -5.17 -10.73
CA GLU A 414 -11.18 -6.07 -11.19
C GLU A 414 -11.39 -7.23 -10.22
N ILE A 415 -10.30 -7.92 -9.83
CA ILE A 415 -10.36 -9.05 -8.89
C ILE A 415 -10.96 -8.62 -7.57
N TRP A 416 -10.52 -7.49 -7.00
CA TRP A 416 -11.10 -6.97 -5.75
C TRP A 416 -12.61 -6.75 -5.92
N GLN A 417 -13.05 -6.07 -6.96
CA GLN A 417 -14.47 -5.78 -7.15
C GLN A 417 -15.33 -7.03 -7.41
N LEU A 418 -14.76 -8.06 -8.02
CA LEU A 418 -15.46 -9.32 -8.27
C LEU A 418 -15.42 -10.30 -7.08
N ASP A 419 -14.57 -10.08 -6.08
CA ASP A 419 -14.38 -10.96 -4.93
C ASP A 419 -15.48 -10.83 -3.87
N ASN A 420 -16.71 -11.19 -4.27
CA ASN A 420 -17.89 -11.17 -3.41
C ASN A 420 -17.86 -12.21 -2.28
N HIS A 421 -16.98 -13.22 -2.39
CA HIS A 421 -16.88 -14.31 -1.42
C HIS A 421 -15.68 -14.18 -0.50
N ALA A 422 -14.89 -13.12 -0.60
CA ALA A 422 -13.67 -12.89 0.17
C ALA A 422 -12.70 -14.09 0.06
N LEU A 423 -12.36 -14.48 -1.17
CA LEU A 423 -11.27 -15.41 -1.48
C LEU A 423 -9.93 -14.88 -0.95
N ILE A 424 -9.74 -13.56 -1.01
CA ILE A 424 -8.58 -12.87 -0.46
C ILE A 424 -9.06 -11.90 0.62
N ASP A 425 -8.43 -11.95 1.80
CA ASP A 425 -8.74 -10.99 2.87
C ASP A 425 -8.53 -9.55 2.40
N LYS A 426 -9.45 -8.64 2.75
CA LYS A 426 -9.41 -7.22 2.36
C LYS A 426 -8.07 -6.54 2.68
N SER A 427 -7.47 -6.84 3.83
CA SER A 427 -6.17 -6.28 4.23
C SER A 427 -4.99 -6.74 3.36
N ARG A 428 -5.13 -7.87 2.65
CA ARG A 428 -4.10 -8.41 1.77
C ARG A 428 -4.11 -7.76 0.40
N TYR A 429 -5.25 -7.30 -0.10
CA TYR A 429 -5.32 -6.54 -1.36
C TYR A 429 -4.42 -5.31 -1.36
N GLN A 430 -4.37 -4.57 -0.25
CA GLN A 430 -3.46 -3.43 -0.09
C GLN A 430 -1.99 -3.85 -0.24
N LYS A 431 -1.60 -4.98 0.35
CA LYS A 431 -0.23 -5.51 0.24
C LYS A 431 0.09 -6.04 -1.16
N ILE A 432 -0.87 -6.65 -1.85
CA ILE A 432 -0.73 -7.05 -3.26
C ILE A 432 -0.57 -5.81 -4.14
N SER A 433 -1.33 -4.74 -3.87
CA SER A 433 -1.20 -3.45 -4.57
C SER A 433 0.20 -2.85 -4.38
N VAL A 434 0.75 -2.89 -3.15
CA VAL A 434 2.14 -2.50 -2.89
C VAL A 434 3.13 -3.34 -3.70
N ARG A 435 2.94 -4.67 -3.77
CA ARG A 435 3.79 -5.55 -4.60
C ARG A 435 3.73 -5.16 -6.08
N VAL A 436 2.52 -5.03 -6.64
CA VAL A 436 2.32 -4.61 -8.04
C VAL A 436 3.01 -3.27 -8.32
N ASN A 437 2.80 -2.27 -7.47
CA ASN A 437 3.40 -0.96 -7.64
C ASN A 437 4.93 -0.99 -7.50
N LYS A 438 5.48 -1.81 -6.60
CA LYS A 438 6.93 -2.00 -6.50
C LYS A 438 7.52 -2.53 -7.82
N VAL A 439 6.89 -3.55 -8.40
CA VAL A 439 7.31 -4.12 -9.70
C VAL A 439 7.22 -3.07 -10.80
N LEU A 440 6.08 -2.40 -10.92
CA LEU A 440 5.88 -1.36 -11.94
C LEU A 440 6.86 -0.20 -11.78
N ASN A 441 7.13 0.25 -10.55
CA ASN A 441 8.10 1.33 -10.28
C ASN A 441 9.52 0.94 -10.67
N SER A 442 9.93 -0.33 -10.50
CA SER A 442 11.24 -0.79 -11.00
C SER A 442 11.32 -0.65 -12.53
N TYR A 443 10.29 -1.06 -13.26
CA TYR A 443 10.25 -0.89 -14.72
C TYR A 443 10.19 0.58 -15.14
N ARG A 444 9.39 1.40 -14.45
CA ARG A 444 9.29 2.85 -14.70
C ARG A 444 10.65 3.54 -14.51
N ALA A 445 11.41 3.18 -13.48
CA ALA A 445 12.73 3.74 -13.22
C ALA A 445 13.74 3.40 -14.33
N VAL A 446 13.71 2.17 -14.85
CA VAL A 446 14.59 1.77 -15.95
C VAL A 446 14.15 2.44 -17.26
N PHE A 447 12.84 2.44 -17.55
CA PHE A 447 12.29 3.14 -18.72
C PHE A 447 12.59 4.64 -18.70
N ALA A 448 12.54 5.27 -17.53
CA ALA A 448 12.86 6.67 -17.34
C ALA A 448 14.31 7.00 -17.74
N LYS A 449 15.28 6.17 -17.34
CA LYS A 449 16.69 6.32 -17.77
C LYS A 449 16.84 6.17 -19.29
N PHE A 450 16.16 5.19 -19.86
CA PHE A 450 16.10 5.01 -21.30
C PHE A 450 15.53 6.27 -21.99
N LEU A 451 14.46 6.83 -21.45
CA LEU A 451 13.80 8.01 -22.00
C LEU A 451 14.70 9.26 -21.89
N GLU A 452 15.29 9.53 -20.73
CA GLU A 452 16.20 10.65 -20.48
C GLU A 452 17.39 10.65 -21.45
N LYS A 453 17.97 9.47 -21.72
CA LYS A 453 19.11 9.32 -22.65
C LYS A 453 18.74 9.55 -24.13
N ASN A 454 17.52 9.21 -24.53
CA ASN A 454 17.14 9.09 -25.94
C ASN A 454 16.21 10.21 -26.42
N TYR A 455 15.31 10.71 -25.57
CA TYR A 455 14.30 11.70 -25.93
C TYR A 455 14.87 12.99 -26.58
N PRO A 456 15.97 13.60 -26.09
CA PRO A 456 16.58 14.76 -26.72
C PRO A 456 16.88 14.58 -28.22
N LYS A 457 17.31 13.37 -28.60
CA LYS A 457 17.70 13.03 -29.98
C LYS A 457 16.49 12.78 -30.88
N TRP A 458 15.34 12.48 -30.30
CA TRP A 458 14.13 12.18 -31.07
C TRP A 458 13.49 13.43 -31.67
N ASN A 459 13.72 14.63 -31.14
CA ASN A 459 13.15 15.84 -31.74
C ASN A 459 13.73 16.20 -33.13
N GLN A 460 14.89 15.66 -33.50
CA GLN A 460 15.62 16.04 -34.73
C GLN A 460 15.84 14.88 -35.70
N GLY A 461 15.46 13.65 -35.33
CA GLY A 461 15.65 12.43 -36.15
C GLY A 461 14.43 12.02 -36.96
N GLN A 462 14.64 11.28 -38.06
CA GLN A 462 13.56 10.65 -38.82
C GLN A 462 12.97 9.46 -38.05
N VAL A 463 11.66 9.22 -38.21
CA VAL A 463 10.97 8.02 -37.68
C VAL A 463 11.67 6.77 -38.23
N GLY A 464 12.02 5.81 -37.38
CA GLY A 464 12.74 4.61 -37.82
C GLY A 464 13.17 3.70 -36.69
N SER A 465 14.17 2.85 -36.95
CA SER A 465 14.65 1.85 -35.99
C SER A 465 15.22 2.44 -34.69
N SER A 466 15.69 3.69 -34.71
CA SER A 466 16.32 4.39 -33.58
C SER A 466 15.40 5.41 -32.89
N ARG A 467 14.20 5.67 -33.43
CA ARG A 467 13.28 6.71 -32.94
C ARG A 467 11.82 6.25 -33.08
N PRO A 468 11.04 6.26 -31.99
CA PRO A 468 9.61 5.94 -32.04
C PRO A 468 8.81 6.97 -32.85
N ILE A 469 7.56 6.63 -33.14
CA ILE A 469 6.55 7.60 -33.58
C ILE A 469 6.20 8.49 -32.38
N LEU A 470 6.38 9.79 -32.50
CA LEU A 470 5.93 10.80 -31.55
C LEU A 470 4.56 11.35 -31.95
N ASN A 471 3.86 12.01 -31.03
CA ASN A 471 2.56 12.63 -31.34
C ASN A 471 2.60 13.59 -32.54
N ASN A 472 3.68 14.35 -32.69
CA ASN A 472 3.88 15.28 -33.81
C ASN A 472 3.97 14.58 -35.19
N ASP A 473 4.35 13.30 -35.22
CA ASP A 473 4.50 12.55 -36.49
C ASP A 473 3.15 12.01 -36.99
N ILE A 474 2.14 11.94 -36.13
CA ILE A 474 0.84 11.33 -36.46
C ILE A 474 0.19 12.09 -37.62
N GLY A 475 0.35 13.42 -37.66
CA GLY A 475 -0.14 14.25 -38.75
C GLY A 475 0.39 13.82 -40.12
N ASP A 476 1.65 13.38 -40.20
CA ASP A 476 2.27 12.91 -41.44
C ASP A 476 1.82 11.49 -41.81
N ILE A 477 1.57 10.62 -40.82
CA ILE A 477 1.02 9.27 -41.01
C ILE A 477 -0.41 9.32 -41.58
N ILE A 478 -1.16 10.38 -41.24
CA ILE A 478 -2.53 10.61 -41.67
C ILE A 478 -2.61 11.15 -43.12
N LYS A 479 -1.51 11.57 -43.77
CA LYS A 479 -1.57 12.17 -45.11
C LYS A 479 -1.90 11.14 -46.19
N LYS A 480 -3.16 11.13 -46.62
CA LYS A 480 -3.63 10.36 -47.79
C LYS A 480 -4.07 11.28 -48.92
N GLU A 481 -3.81 10.87 -50.16
CA GLU A 481 -4.25 11.58 -51.36
C GLU A 481 -5.78 11.48 -51.52
N ASP A 482 -6.37 10.30 -51.28
CA ASP A 482 -7.80 10.00 -51.51
C ASP A 482 -8.57 9.53 -50.26
N GLY A 483 -9.78 10.04 -50.06
CA GLY A 483 -10.69 9.60 -48.97
C GLY A 483 -10.76 10.52 -47.78
N LYS A 484 -11.80 10.34 -46.96
CA LYS A 484 -11.90 11.04 -45.69
C LYS A 484 -11.18 10.25 -44.63
N ILE A 485 -10.76 10.97 -43.60
CA ILE A 485 -10.04 10.42 -42.47
C ILE A 485 -10.70 10.90 -41.20
N PHE A 486 -11.07 9.95 -40.36
CA PHE A 486 -11.65 10.18 -39.05
C PHE A 486 -10.56 9.99 -38.00
N VAL A 487 -10.13 11.10 -37.38
CA VAL A 487 -9.10 11.10 -36.35
C VAL A 487 -9.78 11.21 -34.99
N LEU A 488 -9.74 10.15 -34.21
CA LEU A 488 -10.35 10.04 -32.90
C LEU A 488 -9.24 10.10 -31.84
N VAL A 489 -9.14 11.24 -31.17
CA VAL A 489 -8.11 11.50 -30.15
C VAL A 489 -8.72 11.29 -28.77
N PHE A 490 -8.12 10.44 -27.96
CA PHE A 490 -8.55 10.18 -26.58
C PHE A 490 -7.57 10.80 -25.59
N ASP A 491 -8.08 11.74 -24.81
CA ASP A 491 -7.36 12.46 -23.76
C ASP A 491 -7.08 11.55 -22.55
N GLY A 492 -5.81 11.28 -22.24
CA GLY A 492 -5.43 10.48 -21.08
C GLY A 492 -5.57 8.96 -21.25
N MET A 493 -5.79 8.45 -22.48
CA MET A 493 -6.06 7.03 -22.69
C MET A 493 -4.78 6.18 -22.60
N ARG A 494 -4.71 5.35 -21.56
CA ARG A 494 -3.72 4.27 -21.40
C ARG A 494 -4.02 3.08 -22.31
N TYR A 495 -3.04 2.17 -22.44
CA TYR A 495 -3.20 0.94 -23.20
C TYR A 495 -4.21 -0.03 -22.57
N ASP A 496 -4.37 -0.08 -21.25
CA ASP A 496 -5.42 -0.87 -20.59
C ASP A 496 -6.83 -0.31 -20.87
N ALA A 497 -7.01 1.01 -20.84
CA ALA A 497 -8.25 1.67 -21.26
C ALA A 497 -8.58 1.36 -22.73
N TRP A 498 -7.60 1.44 -23.62
CA TRP A 498 -7.77 1.00 -25.01
C TRP A 498 -8.21 -0.46 -25.09
N HIS A 499 -7.50 -1.36 -24.42
CA HIS A 499 -7.75 -2.80 -24.50
C HIS A 499 -9.13 -3.21 -23.99
N TYR A 500 -9.53 -2.74 -22.81
CA TYR A 500 -10.75 -3.20 -22.14
C TYR A 500 -11.99 -2.37 -22.46
N ILE A 501 -11.82 -1.09 -22.78
CA ILE A 501 -12.93 -0.13 -22.90
C ILE A 501 -13.14 0.31 -24.33
N VAL A 502 -12.11 0.82 -25.00
CA VAL A 502 -12.30 1.47 -26.31
C VAL A 502 -12.34 0.46 -27.46
N ARG A 503 -11.33 -0.42 -27.55
CA ARG A 503 -11.16 -1.40 -28.63
C ARG A 503 -12.41 -2.23 -28.95
N PRO A 504 -13.19 -2.75 -27.95
CA PRO A 504 -14.38 -3.56 -28.24
C PRO A 504 -15.41 -2.87 -29.15
N TYR A 505 -15.55 -1.54 -29.06
CA TYR A 505 -16.51 -0.80 -29.90
C TYR A 505 -16.07 -0.67 -31.36
N PHE A 506 -14.76 -0.80 -31.63
CA PHE A 506 -14.20 -0.64 -32.97
C PHE A 506 -14.14 -1.94 -33.77
N GLU A 507 -14.38 -3.11 -33.16
CA GLU A 507 -14.23 -4.42 -33.83
C GLU A 507 -15.04 -4.51 -35.13
N LYS A 508 -16.28 -4.01 -35.12
CA LYS A 508 -17.14 -3.99 -36.30
C LYS A 508 -16.61 -3.04 -37.39
N ALA A 509 -16.22 -1.82 -37.01
CA ALA A 509 -15.68 -0.82 -37.93
C ALA A 509 -14.34 -1.27 -38.54
N PHE A 510 -13.56 -2.04 -37.80
CA PHE A 510 -12.24 -2.49 -38.24
C PHE A 510 -12.26 -3.69 -39.19
N LYS A 511 -13.35 -4.46 -39.25
CA LYS A 511 -13.45 -5.69 -40.07
C LYS A 511 -13.08 -5.47 -41.55
N ASN A 512 -13.53 -4.36 -42.13
CA ASN A 512 -13.34 -4.02 -43.54
C ASN A 512 -12.11 -3.12 -43.80
N ARG A 513 -11.22 -2.99 -42.82
CA ARG A 513 -10.02 -2.14 -42.87
C ARG A 513 -8.75 -2.96 -42.61
N ASN A 514 -7.63 -2.51 -43.18
CA ASN A 514 -6.29 -2.96 -42.85
C ASN A 514 -5.83 -2.21 -41.61
N ILE A 515 -5.59 -2.94 -40.53
CA ILE A 515 -5.34 -2.36 -39.21
C ILE A 515 -3.86 -2.46 -38.89
N GLU A 516 -3.24 -1.32 -38.67
CA GLU A 516 -1.92 -1.21 -38.05
C GLU A 516 -2.11 -0.80 -36.58
N VAL A 517 -1.94 -1.77 -35.68
CA VAL A 517 -1.99 -1.51 -34.22
C VAL A 517 -0.57 -1.23 -33.73
N GLY A 518 -0.27 0.06 -33.57
CA GLY A 518 1.02 0.57 -33.09
C GLY A 518 0.91 1.22 -31.72
N ASN A 519 1.91 2.05 -31.41
CA ASN A 519 1.89 3.00 -30.31
C ASN A 519 2.56 4.28 -30.79
N SER A 520 2.16 5.42 -30.24
CA SER A 520 2.96 6.64 -30.25
C SER A 520 3.58 6.86 -28.88
N PHE A 521 4.62 7.69 -28.85
CA PHE A 521 5.23 8.21 -27.64
C PHE A 521 4.74 9.64 -27.43
N SER A 522 4.12 9.88 -26.27
CA SER A 522 3.70 11.23 -25.86
C SER A 522 4.90 12.16 -25.80
N LEU A 523 4.68 13.43 -26.15
CA LEU A 523 5.69 14.46 -25.94
C LEU A 523 5.87 14.71 -24.43
N LEU A 524 7.04 15.20 -24.06
CA LEU A 524 7.40 15.56 -22.70
C LEU A 524 7.43 17.09 -22.53
N PRO A 525 6.90 17.63 -21.41
CA PRO A 525 6.10 16.93 -20.41
C PRO A 525 4.79 16.38 -21.03
N SER A 526 4.31 15.25 -20.52
CA SER A 526 3.13 14.53 -21.04
C SER A 526 1.81 15.21 -20.66
N ILE A 527 1.69 16.49 -21.04
CA ILE A 527 0.53 17.33 -20.77
C ILE A 527 -0.28 17.57 -22.04
N THR A 528 -1.59 17.66 -21.86
CA THR A 528 -2.56 18.00 -22.91
C THR A 528 -2.08 19.11 -23.85
N SER A 529 -1.65 20.25 -23.31
CA SER A 529 -1.30 21.45 -24.10
C SER A 529 -0.10 21.27 -25.02
N ILE A 530 0.67 20.19 -24.84
CA ILE A 530 1.82 19.86 -25.68
C ILE A 530 1.45 18.64 -26.54
N SER A 531 1.06 17.54 -25.91
CA SER A 531 0.90 16.26 -26.60
C SER A 531 -0.37 16.15 -27.44
N ARG A 532 -1.44 16.89 -27.13
CA ARG A 532 -2.70 16.82 -27.90
C ARG A 532 -2.61 17.62 -29.18
N ASP A 533 -2.26 18.90 -29.06
CA ASP A 533 -2.20 19.82 -30.20
C ASP A 533 -1.17 19.35 -31.23
N ALA A 534 -0.10 18.72 -30.76
CA ALA A 534 0.88 17.99 -31.57
C ALA A 534 0.28 17.05 -32.63
N ILE A 535 -0.80 16.33 -32.29
CA ILE A 535 -1.38 15.28 -33.15
C ILE A 535 -1.99 15.87 -34.43
N TYR A 536 -2.67 17.02 -34.31
CA TYR A 536 -3.49 17.56 -35.39
C TYR A 536 -3.08 18.95 -35.89
N SER A 537 -2.19 19.66 -35.19
CA SER A 537 -1.78 21.03 -35.55
C SER A 537 -1.25 21.12 -36.99
N SER A 538 -0.39 20.18 -37.41
CA SER A 538 0.11 20.09 -38.78
C SER A 538 -1.02 19.96 -39.81
N ILE A 539 -2.01 19.09 -39.55
CA ILE A 539 -3.17 18.90 -40.40
C ILE A 539 -4.02 20.18 -40.47
N ILE A 540 -4.32 20.80 -39.32
CA ILE A 540 -5.11 22.03 -39.26
C ILE A 540 -4.42 23.19 -39.98
N ASN A 541 -3.11 23.34 -39.79
CA ASN A 541 -2.35 24.42 -40.40
C ASN A 541 -2.23 24.27 -41.92
N GLN A 542 -2.07 23.04 -42.42
CA GLN A 542 -1.93 22.76 -43.86
C GLN A 542 -3.28 22.66 -44.59
N HIS A 543 -4.34 22.22 -43.90
CA HIS A 543 -5.63 21.87 -44.51
C HIS A 543 -6.85 22.51 -43.83
N ARG A 544 -6.71 23.72 -43.28
CA ARG A 544 -7.75 24.40 -42.46
C ARG A 544 -9.18 24.32 -43.04
N GLU A 545 -9.35 24.54 -44.35
CA GLU A 545 -10.67 24.51 -44.99
C GLU A 545 -11.25 23.10 -45.18
N GLU A 546 -10.42 22.08 -45.10
CA GLU A 546 -10.77 20.66 -45.26
C GLU A 546 -10.90 19.92 -43.93
N VAL A 547 -10.78 20.63 -42.80
CA VAL A 547 -10.89 20.06 -41.46
C VAL A 547 -12.28 20.35 -40.86
N ALA A 548 -12.89 19.32 -40.29
CA ALA A 548 -13.91 19.44 -39.28
C ALA A 548 -13.31 19.03 -37.93
N PHE A 549 -13.54 19.84 -36.89
CA PHE A 549 -12.96 19.64 -35.57
C PHE A 549 -14.03 19.74 -34.50
N LEU A 550 -14.04 18.79 -33.57
CA LEU A 550 -14.92 18.79 -32.40
C LEU A 550 -14.14 18.31 -31.17
N THR A 551 -14.32 18.99 -30.04
CA THR A 551 -13.75 18.60 -28.75
C THR A 551 -14.85 18.23 -27.77
N LYS A 552 -14.51 17.48 -26.70
CA LYS A 552 -15.48 16.93 -25.74
C LYS A 552 -16.56 16.11 -26.44
N SER A 553 -16.14 15.30 -27.40
CA SER A 553 -17.02 14.57 -28.30
C SER A 553 -17.91 13.58 -27.55
N GLU A 554 -17.51 13.10 -26.37
CA GLU A 554 -18.30 12.23 -25.49
C GLU A 554 -19.55 12.89 -24.90
N SER A 555 -19.59 14.23 -24.84
CA SER A 555 -20.65 15.00 -24.17
C SER A 555 -22.02 14.77 -24.82
N VAL A 556 -23.04 14.52 -23.99
CA VAL A 556 -24.45 14.41 -24.43
C VAL A 556 -24.88 15.67 -25.21
N LYS A 557 -24.40 16.86 -24.83
CA LYS A 557 -24.70 18.11 -25.53
C LYS A 557 -24.17 18.11 -26.97
N ASN A 558 -23.07 17.41 -27.21
CA ASN A 558 -22.34 17.43 -28.49
C ASN A 558 -22.76 16.27 -29.42
N GLN A 559 -23.67 15.38 -29.00
CA GLN A 559 -24.15 14.29 -29.86
C GLN A 559 -24.84 14.79 -31.14
N LYS A 560 -25.58 15.92 -31.04
CA LYS A 560 -26.15 16.59 -32.23
C LYS A 560 -25.07 17.27 -33.07
N GLU A 561 -24.05 17.83 -32.42
CA GLU A 561 -22.92 18.49 -33.09
C GLU A 561 -22.07 17.50 -33.89
N ILE A 562 -21.90 16.26 -33.43
CA ILE A 562 -21.23 15.19 -34.21
C ILE A 562 -21.90 15.00 -35.57
N GLN A 563 -23.23 14.94 -35.61
CA GLN A 563 -23.97 14.79 -36.86
C GLN A 563 -23.77 16.00 -37.77
N GLU A 564 -23.82 17.21 -37.21
CA GLU A 564 -23.56 18.44 -37.96
C GLU A 564 -22.14 18.50 -38.54
N VAL A 565 -21.15 18.03 -37.79
CA VAL A 565 -19.74 17.95 -38.20
C VAL A 565 -19.58 16.96 -39.36
N ILE A 566 -20.18 15.77 -39.27
CA ILE A 566 -20.13 14.76 -40.35
C ILE A 566 -20.83 15.27 -41.62
N LEU A 567 -21.94 16.01 -41.47
CA LEU A 567 -22.66 16.64 -42.58
C LEU A 567 -21.86 17.73 -43.32
N LYS A 568 -20.77 18.26 -42.73
CA LYS A 568 -19.89 19.23 -43.40
C LYS A 568 -19.00 18.60 -44.48
N ASP A 569 -18.97 17.28 -44.57
CA ASP A 569 -18.34 16.52 -45.66
C ASP A 569 -16.85 16.86 -45.86
N LYS A 570 -16.13 17.05 -44.76
CA LYS A 570 -14.71 17.45 -44.74
C LYS A 570 -13.79 16.26 -44.92
N LYS A 571 -12.58 16.50 -45.46
CA LYS A 571 -11.56 15.46 -45.67
C LYS A 571 -11.05 14.93 -44.33
N TYR A 572 -10.69 15.82 -43.41
CA TYR A 572 -10.19 15.47 -42.09
C TYR A 572 -11.27 15.74 -41.04
N ASN A 573 -11.72 14.71 -40.34
CA ASN A 573 -12.75 14.81 -39.30
C ASN A 573 -12.14 14.43 -37.96
N ILE A 574 -11.81 15.44 -37.15
CA ILE A 574 -11.05 15.30 -35.91
C ILE A 574 -12.00 15.42 -34.72
N PHE A 575 -12.06 14.37 -33.91
CA PHE A 575 -12.91 14.27 -32.73
C PHE A 575 -12.04 13.99 -31.50
N VAL A 576 -12.04 14.91 -30.54
CA VAL A 576 -11.33 14.75 -29.27
C VAL A 576 -12.32 14.30 -28.19
N PHE A 577 -11.99 13.22 -27.50
CA PHE A 577 -12.72 12.65 -26.36
C PHE A 577 -11.96 12.91 -25.08
N ASN A 578 -12.54 13.66 -24.14
CA ASN A 578 -11.84 14.13 -22.93
C ASN A 578 -12.09 13.24 -21.70
N MET A 579 -12.69 12.06 -21.91
CA MET A 579 -13.34 11.29 -20.85
C MET A 579 -12.37 10.70 -19.80
N PHE A 580 -11.16 10.27 -20.18
CA PHE A 580 -10.24 9.65 -19.21
C PHE A 580 -9.53 10.69 -18.37
N ASP A 581 -9.05 11.79 -18.95
CA ASP A 581 -8.36 12.83 -18.20
C ASP A 581 -9.30 13.65 -17.30
N LYS A 582 -10.36 14.23 -17.89
CA LYS A 582 -11.29 15.12 -17.18
C LYS A 582 -11.98 14.45 -15.99
N ASP A 583 -12.42 13.21 -16.17
CA ASP A 583 -13.04 12.45 -15.09
C ASP A 583 -11.99 11.81 -14.19
N GLY A 584 -10.81 11.46 -14.72
CA GLY A 584 -9.68 10.93 -13.95
C GLY A 584 -9.23 11.88 -12.84
N HIS A 585 -9.16 13.18 -13.11
CA HIS A 585 -8.85 14.18 -12.08
C HIS A 585 -9.88 14.28 -10.94
N LYS A 586 -11.11 13.80 -11.17
CA LYS A 586 -12.20 13.78 -10.16
C LYS A 586 -12.42 12.40 -9.56
N ALA A 587 -11.81 11.36 -10.13
CA ALA A 587 -12.04 10.00 -9.70
C ALA A 587 -11.34 9.73 -8.37
N THR A 588 -12.04 9.01 -7.51
CA THR A 588 -11.49 8.49 -6.23
C THR A 588 -11.50 6.96 -6.21
N GLU A 589 -12.15 6.34 -7.19
CA GLU A 589 -12.22 4.90 -7.35
C GLU A 589 -11.00 4.33 -8.10
N ASP A 590 -10.73 3.04 -7.90
CA ASP A 590 -9.69 2.31 -8.60
C ASP A 590 -10.09 1.96 -10.05
N PHE A 591 -9.12 1.54 -10.85
CA PHE A 591 -9.19 1.49 -12.32
C PHE A 591 -10.41 0.74 -12.86
N TYR A 592 -10.81 -0.39 -12.26
CA TYR A 592 -11.94 -1.16 -12.78
C TYR A 592 -13.26 -0.39 -12.71
N LEU A 593 -13.56 0.21 -11.56
CA LEU A 593 -14.77 1.01 -11.37
C LEU A 593 -14.71 2.30 -12.18
N PHE A 594 -13.54 2.95 -12.21
CA PHE A 594 -13.33 4.14 -13.03
C PHE A 594 -13.64 3.83 -14.49
N TYR A 595 -13.04 2.78 -15.04
CA TYR A 595 -13.24 2.36 -16.42
C TYR A 595 -14.67 1.85 -16.72
N ASP A 596 -15.36 1.22 -15.77
CA ASP A 596 -16.76 0.85 -15.93
C ASP A 596 -17.67 2.08 -16.09
N LYS A 597 -17.44 3.15 -15.31
CA LYS A 597 -18.15 4.43 -15.50
C LYS A 597 -17.87 5.02 -16.88
N GLN A 598 -16.60 5.01 -17.29
CA GLN A 598 -16.16 5.50 -18.59
C GLN A 598 -16.81 4.75 -19.75
N ARG A 599 -16.93 3.41 -19.65
CA ARG A 599 -17.61 2.57 -20.65
C ARG A 599 -19.05 3.03 -20.91
N LYS A 600 -19.82 3.30 -19.85
CA LYS A 600 -21.23 3.70 -19.94
C LYS A 600 -21.41 5.05 -20.63
N VAL A 601 -20.52 6.01 -20.34
CA VAL A 601 -20.53 7.33 -21.00
C VAL A 601 -20.14 7.20 -22.48
N PHE A 602 -19.14 6.35 -22.75
CA PHE A 602 -18.57 6.19 -24.09
C PHE A 602 -19.51 5.49 -25.07
N GLU A 603 -20.16 4.40 -24.65
CA GLU A 603 -20.97 3.51 -25.49
C GLU A 603 -22.01 4.25 -26.36
N GLY A 604 -22.78 5.14 -25.73
CA GLY A 604 -23.87 5.86 -26.41
C GLY A 604 -23.35 6.80 -27.51
N THR A 605 -22.18 7.40 -27.31
CA THR A 605 -21.65 8.41 -28.23
C THR A 605 -20.79 7.79 -29.33
N ILE A 606 -19.93 6.81 -28.99
CA ILE A 606 -19.04 6.18 -29.97
C ILE A 606 -19.80 5.33 -30.99
N SER A 607 -20.82 4.58 -30.55
CA SER A 607 -21.56 3.68 -31.44
C SER A 607 -22.29 4.47 -32.53
N ASN A 608 -22.83 5.64 -32.19
CA ASN A 608 -23.47 6.53 -33.15
C ASN A 608 -22.46 7.11 -34.16
N LEU A 609 -21.29 7.54 -33.68
CA LEU A 609 -20.22 8.03 -34.55
C LEU A 609 -19.75 6.93 -35.52
N LEU A 610 -19.39 5.74 -35.01
CA LEU A 610 -18.84 4.66 -35.83
C LEU A 610 -19.82 4.15 -36.89
N ASN A 611 -21.13 4.10 -36.59
CA ASN A 611 -22.15 3.72 -37.56
C ASN A 611 -22.31 4.73 -38.72
N GLN A 612 -21.83 5.96 -38.56
CA GLN A 612 -21.88 7.00 -39.59
C GLN A 612 -20.60 7.07 -40.44
N ILE A 613 -19.53 6.35 -40.06
CA ILE A 613 -18.28 6.32 -40.81
C ILE A 613 -18.39 5.27 -41.93
N PRO A 614 -18.33 5.67 -43.22
CA PRO A 614 -18.37 4.74 -44.35
C PRO A 614 -17.16 3.79 -44.37
N ASP A 615 -17.28 2.58 -44.89
CA ASP A 615 -16.20 1.56 -44.89
C ASP A 615 -15.00 1.93 -45.77
N GLU A 616 -15.19 2.82 -46.73
CA GLU A 616 -14.17 3.38 -47.62
C GLU A 616 -13.29 4.45 -46.98
N ASP A 617 -13.65 4.95 -45.79
CA ASP A 617 -12.92 6.01 -45.10
C ASP A 617 -11.99 5.45 -44.02
N ASP A 618 -10.86 6.13 -43.81
CA ASP A 618 -9.84 5.69 -42.86
C ASP A 618 -10.19 6.15 -41.44
N ILE A 619 -9.86 5.33 -40.46
CA ILE A 619 -10.04 5.65 -39.04
C ILE A 619 -8.67 5.63 -38.37
N VAL A 620 -8.33 6.71 -37.69
CA VAL A 620 -7.15 6.81 -36.85
C VAL A 620 -7.59 7.02 -35.41
N VAL A 621 -7.20 6.12 -34.53
CA VAL A 621 -7.41 6.26 -33.09
C VAL A 621 -6.06 6.56 -32.46
N ALA A 622 -5.96 7.69 -31.76
CA ALA A 622 -4.75 8.11 -31.09
C ALA A 622 -5.05 8.51 -29.64
N SER A 623 -4.05 8.41 -28.78
CA SER A 623 -4.08 9.00 -27.44
C SER A 623 -3.00 10.08 -27.37
N ASP A 624 -3.27 11.16 -26.62
CA ASP A 624 -2.29 12.23 -26.43
C ASP A 624 -1.23 11.86 -25.38
N HIS A 625 -1.67 11.46 -24.20
CA HIS A 625 -0.88 10.91 -23.12
C HIS A 625 -1.69 9.85 -22.39
N GLY A 626 -1.04 9.04 -21.58
CA GLY A 626 -1.73 8.22 -20.59
C GLY A 626 -1.92 8.97 -19.27
N LEU A 627 -2.39 8.23 -18.26
CA LEU A 627 -2.57 8.73 -16.90
C LEU A 627 -1.86 7.84 -15.89
N MET A 628 -1.35 8.45 -14.83
CA MET A 628 -0.71 7.79 -13.70
C MET A 628 -1.66 7.76 -12.51
N ARG A 629 -1.73 6.61 -11.84
CA ARG A 629 -2.31 6.51 -10.49
C ARG A 629 -1.28 6.98 -9.47
N VAL A 630 -1.62 8.01 -8.72
CA VAL A 630 -0.73 8.59 -7.70
C VAL A 630 -1.11 8.06 -6.33
N ASP A 631 -0.25 7.23 -5.75
CA ASP A 631 -0.52 6.60 -4.44
C ASP A 631 0.08 7.39 -3.27
N GLN A 632 1.08 8.23 -3.54
CA GLN A 632 1.80 8.98 -2.52
C GLN A 632 2.05 10.41 -2.97
N TYR A 633 1.93 11.35 -2.02
CA TYR A 633 2.13 12.77 -2.26
C TYR A 633 3.19 13.35 -1.33
N GLU A 634 4.21 13.96 -1.91
CA GLU A 634 5.30 14.61 -1.18
C GLU A 634 5.19 16.14 -1.29
N SER A 635 5.40 16.82 -0.15
CA SER A 635 5.32 18.28 -0.06
C SER A 635 6.67 18.89 -0.42
N LEU A 636 6.68 19.82 -1.37
CA LEU A 636 7.86 20.59 -1.78
C LEU A 636 7.93 21.97 -1.12
N ARG A 637 7.27 22.16 0.03
CA ARG A 637 7.27 23.45 0.75
C ARG A 637 8.66 23.92 1.17
N GLU A 638 9.54 22.98 1.51
CA GLU A 638 10.91 23.25 2.00
C GLU A 638 11.96 23.17 0.88
N VAL A 639 11.54 22.97 -0.37
CA VAL A 639 12.45 22.88 -1.52
C VAL A 639 12.48 24.24 -2.23
N ASP A 640 13.60 24.94 -2.08
CA ASP A 640 13.90 26.19 -2.77
C ASP A 640 14.20 25.95 -4.26
N GLY A 641 14.04 26.99 -5.08
CA GLY A 641 14.30 26.93 -6.53
C GLY A 641 13.21 26.25 -7.38
N ILE A 642 12.10 25.79 -6.79
CA ILE A 642 10.91 25.32 -7.53
C ILE A 642 10.05 26.51 -7.97
N LYS A 643 9.99 26.75 -9.28
CA LYS A 643 9.22 27.83 -9.93
C LYS A 643 7.78 27.45 -10.24
N GLU A 644 7.56 26.23 -10.72
CA GLU A 644 6.24 25.69 -11.00
C GLU A 644 6.14 24.27 -10.44
N CYS A 645 5.02 23.96 -9.78
CA CYS A 645 4.76 22.62 -9.25
C CYS A 645 3.39 22.13 -9.70
N LYS A 646 3.38 21.15 -10.60
CA LYS A 646 2.23 20.27 -10.83
C LYS A 646 2.50 18.91 -10.23
N TYR A 647 1.45 18.09 -10.11
CA TYR A 647 1.55 16.80 -9.45
C TYR A 647 2.60 15.87 -10.06
N ARG A 648 2.82 15.92 -11.39
CA ARG A 648 3.73 15.01 -12.09
C ARG A 648 4.91 15.67 -12.79
N TYR A 649 4.90 17.01 -12.93
CA TYR A 649 6.00 17.77 -13.50
C TYR A 649 6.29 19.01 -12.66
N LEU A 650 7.56 19.38 -12.62
CA LEU A 650 8.04 20.55 -11.91
C LEU A 650 8.93 21.35 -12.86
N ARG A 651 8.89 22.67 -12.70
CA ARG A 651 9.85 23.58 -13.31
C ARG A 651 10.74 24.15 -12.21
N ALA A 652 12.03 23.96 -12.36
CA ALA A 652 13.00 24.26 -11.32
C ALA A 652 14.26 24.94 -11.87
N GLU A 653 15.01 25.57 -10.99
CA GLU A 653 16.36 26.07 -11.29
C GLU A 653 17.34 24.91 -11.51
N GLN A 654 18.41 25.14 -12.28
CA GLN A 654 19.37 24.10 -12.71
C GLN A 654 19.99 23.29 -11.55
N GLY A 655 20.16 23.90 -10.37
CA GLY A 655 20.74 23.27 -9.18
C GLY A 655 19.81 22.34 -8.39
N VAL A 656 18.51 22.31 -8.68
CA VAL A 656 17.52 21.55 -7.89
C VAL A 656 17.39 20.13 -8.39
N SER A 657 17.76 19.11 -7.61
CA SER A 657 17.51 17.70 -8.00
C SER A 657 16.49 17.05 -7.08
N LEU A 658 15.64 16.20 -7.66
CA LEU A 658 14.64 15.42 -6.94
C LEU A 658 14.76 13.95 -7.34
N GLY A 659 14.72 13.07 -6.33
CA GLY A 659 14.65 11.63 -6.58
C GLY A 659 13.40 11.26 -7.38
N ASN A 660 13.47 10.19 -8.16
CA ASN A 660 12.35 9.64 -8.94
C ASN A 660 11.81 10.54 -10.06
N CYS A 661 12.64 11.46 -10.54
CA CYS A 661 12.38 12.27 -11.74
C CYS A 661 13.44 12.02 -12.80
N ILE A 662 13.10 12.25 -14.07
CA ILE A 662 14.08 12.54 -15.12
C ILE A 662 14.23 14.05 -15.26
N GLU A 663 15.39 14.48 -15.70
CA GLU A 663 15.71 15.89 -15.91
C GLU A 663 15.78 16.20 -17.42
N LEU A 664 15.01 17.19 -17.88
CA LEU A 664 15.14 17.77 -19.21
C LEU A 664 15.66 19.20 -19.08
N THR A 665 16.65 19.58 -19.88
CA THR A 665 17.38 20.85 -19.76
C THR A 665 17.24 21.73 -21.00
N ASP A 666 17.74 22.96 -20.95
CA ASP A 666 17.60 23.96 -22.01
C ASP A 666 18.14 23.48 -23.39
N GLY A 667 19.09 22.54 -23.40
CA GLY A 667 19.58 21.88 -24.62
C GLY A 667 18.54 21.03 -25.37
N ASP A 668 17.37 20.79 -24.77
CA ASP A 668 16.28 19.97 -25.30
C ASP A 668 15.15 20.79 -25.96
N ASN A 669 15.47 22.01 -26.43
CA ASN A 669 14.54 23.05 -26.96
C ASN A 669 13.70 23.79 -25.89
N LEU A 670 14.22 23.97 -24.68
CA LEU A 670 13.61 24.78 -23.62
C LEU A 670 14.45 26.05 -23.48
N ASP A 671 14.08 27.17 -24.11
CA ASP A 671 14.94 28.36 -24.17
C ASP A 671 14.70 29.28 -22.96
N CYS A 672 14.98 28.79 -21.72
CA CYS A 672 14.50 29.48 -20.51
C CYS A 672 15.43 29.53 -19.27
N GLY A 673 16.61 28.90 -19.28
CA GLY A 673 17.51 28.89 -18.12
C GLY A 673 16.98 28.05 -16.95
N GLU A 674 16.07 27.12 -17.24
CA GLU A 674 15.32 26.31 -16.27
C GLU A 674 15.39 24.84 -16.68
N LYS A 675 15.12 23.94 -15.74
CA LYS A 675 14.97 22.51 -16.05
C LYS A 675 13.59 21.99 -15.68
N LEU A 676 13.15 20.99 -16.43
CA LEU A 676 11.93 20.26 -16.16
C LEU A 676 12.26 18.95 -15.45
N LEU A 677 11.63 18.74 -14.29
CA LEU A 677 11.71 17.49 -13.55
C LEU A 677 10.41 16.72 -13.75
N LEU A 678 10.51 15.56 -14.41
CA LEU A 678 9.36 14.75 -14.78
C LEU A 678 9.36 13.46 -13.97
N THR A 679 8.34 13.30 -13.13
CA THR A 679 8.19 12.12 -12.27
C THR A 679 7.93 10.87 -13.10
N TYR A 680 8.54 9.74 -12.74
CA TYR A 680 8.30 8.48 -13.46
C TYR A 680 7.59 7.41 -12.64
N ASP A 681 7.65 7.46 -11.30
CA ASP A 681 7.04 6.48 -10.41
C ASP A 681 5.57 6.83 -10.10
N ASN A 682 4.98 6.27 -9.04
CA ASN A 682 3.60 6.58 -8.60
C ASN A 682 3.52 7.68 -7.53
N LYS A 683 4.56 8.52 -7.40
CA LYS A 683 4.55 9.68 -6.51
C LYS A 683 4.09 10.94 -7.23
N GLY A 684 3.43 11.81 -6.47
CA GLY A 684 3.07 13.15 -6.89
C GLY A 684 3.65 14.19 -5.95
N TYR A 685 3.87 15.39 -6.47
CA TYR A 685 4.46 16.50 -5.70
C TYR A 685 3.52 17.69 -5.63
N PHE A 686 3.55 18.43 -4.53
CA PHE A 686 2.73 19.63 -4.38
C PHE A 686 3.45 20.71 -3.57
N LYS A 687 3.19 21.98 -3.91
CA LYS A 687 3.65 23.16 -3.18
C LYS A 687 2.41 23.97 -2.76
N GLY A 688 2.02 23.88 -1.48
CA GLY A 688 0.83 24.57 -0.93
C GLY A 688 -0.23 23.63 -0.32
N GLY A 689 -1.51 23.99 -0.46
CA GLY A 689 -2.67 23.19 -0.03
C GLY A 689 -3.68 23.01 -1.18
N GLY A 690 -4.47 21.93 -1.15
CA GLY A 690 -5.46 21.60 -2.18
C GLY A 690 -5.86 20.12 -2.19
N GLU A 691 -6.94 19.79 -2.91
CA GLU A 691 -7.35 18.41 -3.17
C GLU A 691 -6.37 17.73 -4.13
N LYS A 692 -5.88 16.57 -3.71
CA LYS A 692 -4.88 15.78 -4.44
C LYS A 692 -5.58 14.83 -5.39
N HIS A 693 -5.15 14.79 -6.65
CA HIS A 693 -5.81 13.97 -7.66
C HIS A 693 -5.38 12.50 -7.52
N PHE A 694 -6.32 11.56 -7.60
CA PHE A 694 -5.96 10.14 -7.59
C PHE A 694 -5.31 9.71 -8.91
N TYR A 695 -5.75 10.30 -10.02
CA TYR A 695 -5.10 10.19 -11.32
C TYR A 695 -4.57 11.54 -11.80
N SER A 696 -3.34 11.54 -12.29
CA SER A 696 -2.69 12.72 -12.86
C SER A 696 -1.82 12.33 -14.04
N HIS A 697 -1.41 13.32 -14.83
CA HIS A 697 -0.51 13.17 -15.96
C HIS A 697 0.57 14.27 -15.94
N GLY A 698 1.50 14.24 -16.89
CA GLY A 698 2.58 15.23 -17.08
C GLY A 698 3.98 14.70 -16.79
N GLY A 699 4.09 13.47 -16.28
CA GLY A 699 5.35 12.81 -15.96
C GLY A 699 5.97 12.08 -17.15
N ALA A 700 6.86 11.15 -16.81
CA ALA A 700 7.68 10.36 -17.73
C ALA A 700 7.50 8.84 -17.52
N SER A 701 6.38 8.43 -16.91
CA SER A 701 6.12 7.00 -16.72
C SER A 701 5.83 6.31 -18.05
N ILE A 702 6.05 4.99 -18.09
CA ILE A 702 5.75 4.19 -19.28
C ILE A 702 4.26 4.24 -19.65
N GLU A 703 3.37 4.33 -18.67
CA GLU A 703 1.92 4.45 -18.87
C GLU A 703 1.50 5.79 -19.45
N GLU A 704 2.19 6.87 -19.09
CA GLU A 704 1.95 8.22 -19.61
C GLU A 704 2.52 8.39 -21.02
N VAL A 705 3.68 7.79 -21.29
CA VAL A 705 4.46 8.02 -22.52
C VAL A 705 4.09 7.05 -23.64
N ILE A 706 4.00 5.74 -23.39
CA ILE A 706 3.68 4.77 -24.44
C ILE A 706 2.16 4.64 -24.56
N VAL A 707 1.60 5.23 -25.61
CA VAL A 707 0.14 5.36 -25.76
C VAL A 707 -0.38 4.73 -27.05
N PRO A 708 -1.65 4.29 -27.10
CA PRO A 708 -2.20 3.62 -28.27
C PRO A 708 -2.25 4.50 -29.52
N LEU A 709 -1.82 3.93 -30.66
CA LEU A 709 -2.02 4.49 -31.99
C LEU A 709 -2.51 3.38 -32.93
N ILE A 710 -3.69 3.54 -33.50
CA ILE A 710 -4.31 2.58 -34.40
C ILE A 710 -4.64 3.29 -35.70
N VAL A 711 -4.10 2.76 -36.80
CA VAL A 711 -4.39 3.24 -38.15
C VAL A 711 -5.15 2.15 -38.88
N ALA A 712 -6.44 2.37 -39.11
CA ALA A 712 -7.31 1.46 -39.84
C ALA A 712 -7.58 2.05 -41.23
N ARG A 713 -6.85 1.57 -42.23
CA ARG A 713 -6.96 2.01 -43.64
C ARG A 713 -8.00 1.19 -44.38
N SER A 714 -8.82 1.79 -45.22
CA SER A 714 -9.79 1.04 -46.01
C SER A 714 -9.13 0.00 -46.93
N LYS A 715 -9.75 -1.19 -47.05
CA LYS A 715 -9.31 -2.27 -47.94
C LYS A 715 -9.72 -2.06 -49.40
N SER A 716 -10.74 -1.23 -49.63
CA SER A 716 -11.32 -1.06 -50.96
C SER A 716 -10.49 -0.06 -51.78
N PRO A 717 -9.99 -0.44 -52.97
CA PRO A 717 -9.64 0.57 -53.96
C PRO A 717 -10.91 1.33 -54.30
N LYS A 718 -10.89 2.66 -54.19
CA LYS A 718 -12.00 3.43 -54.73
C LYS A 718 -12.13 3.14 -56.22
N PRO A 719 -13.35 3.01 -56.78
CA PRO A 719 -13.50 3.20 -58.21
C PRO A 719 -12.86 4.55 -58.54
N ALA A 720 -11.97 4.58 -59.53
CA ALA A 720 -11.29 5.78 -59.96
C ALA A 720 -12.33 6.89 -60.13
N ILE A 721 -12.30 7.88 -59.24
CA ILE A 721 -12.97 9.14 -59.51
C ILE A 721 -12.04 9.80 -60.51
N PRO A 722 -12.43 9.94 -61.80
CA PRO A 722 -11.56 10.61 -62.75
C PRO A 722 -11.26 12.00 -62.18
N GLN A 723 -9.98 12.35 -62.10
CA GLN A 723 -9.53 13.70 -61.81
C GLN A 723 -10.09 14.62 -62.88
N ILE A 724 -11.28 15.18 -62.63
CA ILE A 724 -11.84 16.26 -63.43
C ILE A 724 -11.36 17.55 -62.78
N LYS A 725 -10.50 18.27 -63.51
CA LYS A 725 -10.28 19.70 -63.26
C LYS A 725 -11.64 20.41 -63.27
N LYS A 726 -11.96 21.07 -62.14
CA LYS A 726 -12.75 22.31 -62.00
C LYS A 726 -13.92 22.52 -62.97
N THR A 727 -15.13 22.16 -62.50
CA THR A 727 -16.46 22.80 -62.61
C THR A 727 -17.50 21.68 -62.62
N ASP A 728 -18.29 21.53 -61.55
CA ASP A 728 -19.41 20.58 -61.54
C ASP A 728 -20.58 21.25 -62.26
N SER A 729 -20.94 20.71 -63.42
CA SER A 729 -22.10 21.18 -64.16
C SER A 729 -23.34 20.38 -63.80
N VAL A 730 -24.35 21.03 -63.20
CA VAL A 730 -25.63 20.39 -62.90
C VAL A 730 -26.58 20.57 -64.06
N VAL A 731 -26.88 19.46 -64.73
CA VAL A 731 -27.93 19.42 -65.75
C VAL A 731 -29.27 19.16 -65.05
N LEU A 732 -30.17 20.14 -65.10
CA LEU A 732 -31.57 20.00 -64.69
C LEU A 732 -32.32 19.17 -65.74
N LYS A 733 -33.42 18.50 -65.38
CA LYS A 733 -34.18 17.58 -66.26
C LYS A 733 -34.54 18.12 -67.67
N ASN A 734 -34.58 19.44 -67.85
CA ASN A 734 -34.89 20.09 -69.14
C ASN A 734 -33.65 20.63 -69.89
N GLY A 735 -32.45 20.15 -69.56
CA GLY A 735 -31.21 20.44 -70.31
C GLY A 735 -30.44 21.70 -69.90
N LEU A 736 -30.94 22.50 -68.95
CA LEU A 736 -30.19 23.65 -68.41
C LEU A 736 -28.98 23.15 -67.62
N ARG A 737 -27.79 23.62 -68.01
CA ARG A 737 -26.52 23.34 -67.35
C ARG A 737 -26.14 24.50 -66.43
N LEU A 738 -26.05 24.25 -65.13
CA LEU A 738 -25.56 25.21 -64.14
C LEU A 738 -24.15 24.83 -63.74
N ASP A 739 -23.16 25.66 -64.08
CA ASP A 739 -21.79 25.45 -63.64
C ASP A 739 -21.63 25.97 -62.21
N ILE A 740 -21.50 25.04 -61.26
CA ILE A 740 -21.43 25.33 -59.83
C ILE A 740 -20.18 24.70 -59.22
N SER A 741 -19.66 25.34 -58.17
CA SER A 741 -18.47 24.88 -57.45
C SER A 741 -18.80 23.84 -56.36
N PHE A 742 -20.08 23.50 -56.20
CA PHE A 742 -20.57 22.58 -55.20
C PHE A 742 -21.50 21.52 -55.79
N ARG A 743 -21.49 20.31 -55.22
CA ARG A 743 -22.44 19.26 -55.59
C ARG A 743 -23.77 19.45 -54.84
N PRO A 744 -24.92 19.64 -55.51
CA PRO A 744 -26.19 19.78 -54.82
C PRO A 744 -26.63 18.44 -54.23
N THR A 745 -27.21 18.49 -53.05
CA THR A 745 -27.89 17.32 -52.48
C THR A 745 -29.10 16.93 -53.32
N LYS A 746 -29.58 15.68 -53.22
CA LYS A 746 -30.81 15.23 -53.92
C LYS A 746 -32.00 16.18 -53.71
N LYS A 747 -32.18 16.68 -52.47
CA LYS A 747 -33.23 17.66 -52.13
C LYS A 747 -32.99 19.02 -52.80
N GLU A 748 -31.76 19.54 -52.80
CA GLU A 748 -31.42 20.80 -53.47
C GLU A 748 -31.61 20.69 -55.00
N LYS A 749 -31.32 19.53 -55.59
CA LYS A 749 -31.58 19.27 -57.01
C LYS A 749 -33.08 19.28 -57.33
N ILE A 750 -33.90 18.60 -56.52
CA ILE A 750 -35.36 18.61 -56.69
C ILE A 750 -35.94 20.02 -56.50
N ILE A 751 -35.43 20.79 -55.53
CA ILE A 751 -35.83 22.20 -55.34
C ILE A 751 -35.49 23.01 -56.58
N LEU A 752 -34.26 22.92 -57.11
CA LEU A 752 -33.86 23.61 -58.34
C LEU A 752 -34.69 23.18 -59.55
N GLU A 753 -34.95 21.89 -59.71
CA GLU A 753 -35.81 21.36 -60.78
C GLU A 753 -37.25 21.87 -60.64
N THR A 754 -37.78 21.91 -59.41
CA THR A 754 -39.15 22.37 -59.14
C THR A 754 -39.28 23.85 -59.49
N LEU A 755 -38.38 24.69 -58.99
CA LEU A 755 -38.35 26.12 -59.28
C LEU A 755 -38.12 26.40 -60.77
N TYR A 756 -37.24 25.63 -61.42
CA TYR A 756 -36.95 25.80 -62.84
C TYR A 756 -38.09 25.32 -63.75
N SER A 757 -38.79 24.23 -63.40
CA SER A 757 -39.90 23.70 -64.20
C SER A 757 -41.10 24.64 -64.28
N LEU A 758 -41.29 25.45 -63.25
CA LEU A 758 -42.39 26.42 -63.12
C LEU A 758 -41.96 27.83 -63.56
N LYS A 759 -41.05 27.91 -64.55
CA LYS A 759 -40.41 29.12 -65.10
C LYS A 759 -41.16 30.42 -64.80
N ASN A 760 -40.48 31.33 -64.11
CA ASN A 760 -40.94 32.67 -63.76
C ASN A 760 -42.21 32.79 -62.90
N SER A 761 -42.73 31.68 -62.35
CA SER A 761 -43.83 31.66 -61.38
C SER A 761 -43.32 31.47 -59.96
N PHE A 762 -44.03 32.07 -58.99
CA PHE A 762 -43.74 31.89 -57.58
C PHE A 762 -44.31 30.56 -57.09
N VAL A 763 -43.50 29.81 -56.34
CA VAL A 763 -43.85 28.51 -55.74
C VAL A 763 -43.81 28.65 -54.22
N SER A 764 -44.86 28.19 -53.54
CA SER A 764 -44.92 28.29 -52.08
C SER A 764 -44.00 27.27 -51.41
N THR A 765 -43.60 27.55 -50.17
CA THR A 765 -42.87 26.59 -49.33
C THR A 765 -43.63 25.25 -49.21
N SER A 766 -44.97 25.29 -49.09
CA SER A 766 -45.84 24.11 -49.00
C SER A 766 -45.78 23.22 -50.25
N ASP A 767 -45.77 23.82 -51.44
CA ASP A 767 -45.74 23.07 -52.71
C ASP A 767 -44.39 22.34 -52.89
N ILE A 768 -43.29 23.01 -52.52
CA ILE A 768 -41.94 22.43 -52.55
C ILE A 768 -41.84 21.29 -51.53
N GLU A 769 -42.42 21.48 -50.34
CA GLU A 769 -42.52 20.45 -49.30
C GLU A 769 -43.26 19.20 -49.80
N GLN A 770 -44.43 19.39 -50.41
CA GLN A 770 -45.23 18.28 -50.94
C GLN A 770 -44.47 17.53 -52.04
N LYS A 771 -43.76 18.24 -52.93
CA LYS A 771 -42.92 17.63 -53.96
C LYS A 771 -41.78 16.80 -53.37
N LEU A 772 -41.11 17.31 -52.34
CA LEU A 772 -40.03 16.60 -51.64
C LEU A 772 -40.53 15.38 -50.87
N VAL A 773 -41.71 15.45 -50.24
CA VAL A 773 -42.34 14.29 -49.59
C VAL A 773 -42.70 13.23 -50.63
N ASN A 774 -43.28 13.62 -51.76
CA ASN A 774 -43.66 12.69 -52.82
C ASN A 774 -42.45 11.97 -53.46
N GLU A 775 -41.33 12.67 -53.67
CA GLU A 775 -40.16 12.08 -54.33
C GLU A 775 -39.17 11.41 -53.36
N LEU A 776 -39.10 11.82 -52.09
CA LEU A 776 -38.08 11.37 -51.14
C LEU A 776 -38.63 10.92 -49.77
N GLY A 777 -39.94 10.88 -49.58
CA GLY A 777 -40.61 10.44 -48.34
C GLY A 777 -40.52 11.41 -47.16
N SER A 778 -39.74 12.50 -47.26
CA SER A 778 -39.65 13.54 -46.23
C SER A 778 -39.14 14.87 -46.79
N ALA A 779 -39.72 16.00 -46.37
CA ALA A 779 -39.20 17.33 -46.70
C ALA A 779 -38.04 17.76 -45.77
N GLY A 780 -38.21 17.61 -44.45
CA GLY A 780 -37.30 18.18 -43.44
C GLY A 780 -37.43 19.71 -43.35
N LEU A 781 -36.53 20.38 -42.61
CA LEU A 781 -36.54 21.85 -42.50
C LEU A 781 -36.28 22.51 -43.86
N LEU A 782 -37.33 22.95 -44.55
CA LEU A 782 -37.24 23.43 -45.93
C LEU A 782 -36.64 24.84 -46.03
N ASP A 783 -37.07 25.76 -45.18
CA ASP A 783 -36.60 27.16 -45.20
C ASP A 783 -35.09 27.28 -45.00
N SER A 784 -34.52 26.50 -44.08
CA SER A 784 -33.07 26.51 -43.84
C SER A 784 -32.29 25.93 -45.04
N LYS A 785 -32.87 24.93 -45.73
CA LYS A 785 -32.30 24.34 -46.95
C LYS A 785 -32.32 25.32 -48.12
N ILE A 786 -33.43 26.02 -48.35
CA ILE A 786 -33.52 26.98 -49.46
C ILE A 786 -32.59 28.18 -49.20
N LYS A 787 -32.56 28.72 -47.98
CA LYS A 787 -31.60 29.79 -47.62
C LYS A 787 -30.14 29.35 -47.82
N ARG A 788 -29.80 28.12 -47.45
CA ARG A 788 -28.46 27.54 -47.69
C ARG A 788 -28.15 27.42 -49.17
N LEU A 789 -29.10 26.93 -49.97
CA LEU A 789 -28.96 26.79 -51.41
C LEU A 789 -28.74 28.15 -52.09
N VAL A 790 -29.54 29.17 -51.74
CA VAL A 790 -29.37 30.56 -52.23
C VAL A 790 -27.97 31.09 -51.92
N LYS A 791 -27.47 30.87 -50.70
CA LYS A 791 -26.11 31.31 -50.30
C LYS A 791 -25.00 30.61 -51.09
N LYS A 792 -25.16 29.31 -51.38
CA LYS A 792 -24.22 28.53 -52.20
C LYS A 792 -24.20 29.05 -53.64
N LEU A 793 -25.37 29.25 -54.25
CA LEU A 793 -25.49 29.77 -55.62
C LEU A 793 -24.90 31.18 -55.75
N LYS A 794 -25.16 32.07 -54.78
CA LYS A 794 -24.58 33.42 -54.75
C LYS A 794 -23.05 33.41 -54.64
N LYS A 795 -22.45 32.42 -53.97
CA LYS A 795 -20.98 32.24 -53.90
C LYS A 795 -20.39 31.98 -55.29
N ASP A 796 -21.15 31.32 -56.15
CA ASP A 796 -20.81 31.05 -57.55
C ASP A 796 -21.30 32.15 -58.52
N LYS A 797 -21.67 33.33 -57.99
CA LYS A 797 -22.23 34.47 -58.73
C LYS A 797 -23.54 34.18 -59.49
N LEU A 798 -24.25 33.12 -59.13
CA LEU A 798 -25.57 32.77 -59.67
C LEU A 798 -26.68 33.30 -58.74
N ASP A 799 -27.34 34.38 -59.15
CA ASP A 799 -28.48 34.97 -58.40
C ASP A 799 -29.82 34.57 -59.04
N ILE A 800 -30.07 33.26 -59.06
CA ILE A 800 -31.15 32.63 -59.85
C ILE A 800 -32.40 32.27 -59.04
N ILE A 801 -32.45 32.58 -57.74
CA ILE A 801 -33.62 32.34 -56.88
C ILE A 801 -34.05 33.65 -56.23
N GLU A 802 -35.25 34.10 -56.61
CA GLU A 802 -35.92 35.25 -56.02
C GLU A 802 -36.84 34.79 -54.89
N VAL A 803 -36.87 35.57 -53.80
CA VAL A 803 -37.68 35.28 -52.60
C VAL A 803 -38.61 36.46 -52.35
N GLN A 804 -39.91 36.18 -52.23
CA GLN A 804 -40.93 37.16 -51.88
C GLN A 804 -41.74 36.65 -50.68
N SER A 805 -42.07 37.54 -49.76
CA SER A 805 -43.01 37.26 -48.67
C SER A 805 -44.36 37.89 -49.03
N VAL A 806 -45.42 37.09 -48.94
CA VAL A 806 -46.81 37.51 -49.12
C VAL A 806 -47.57 37.08 -47.87
N GLY A 807 -47.68 37.98 -46.89
CA GLY A 807 -48.16 37.62 -45.55
C GLY A 807 -47.20 36.64 -44.86
N ASP A 808 -47.74 35.60 -44.23
CA ASP A 808 -46.96 34.56 -43.53
C ASP A 808 -46.35 33.49 -44.46
N VAL A 809 -46.62 33.58 -45.78
CA VAL A 809 -46.15 32.60 -46.76
C VAL A 809 -44.92 33.14 -47.49
N ILE A 810 -43.85 32.34 -47.51
CA ILE A 810 -42.66 32.61 -48.31
C ILE A 810 -42.81 31.92 -49.67
N MET A 811 -42.55 32.69 -50.72
CA MET A 811 -42.65 32.25 -52.10
C MET A 811 -41.26 32.34 -52.75
N TYR A 812 -40.95 31.34 -53.58
CA TYR A 812 -39.67 31.21 -54.26
C TYR A 812 -39.89 31.15 -55.78
N LYS A 813 -39.08 31.88 -56.55
CA LYS A 813 -39.16 31.91 -58.01
C LYS A 813 -37.78 31.73 -58.62
N PHE A 814 -37.70 30.95 -59.70
CA PHE A 814 -36.50 30.90 -60.52
C PHE A 814 -36.40 32.16 -61.39
N LYS A 815 -35.30 32.90 -61.26
CA LYS A 815 -35.04 34.16 -61.96
C LYS A 815 -34.04 33.91 -63.09
N GLU A 816 -34.52 33.83 -64.32
CA GLU A 816 -33.67 33.57 -65.50
C GLU A 816 -32.65 34.69 -65.74
N SER A 817 -32.97 35.95 -65.41
CA SER A 817 -32.02 37.08 -65.56
C SER A 817 -30.83 37.03 -64.57
N GLY A 818 -30.80 36.05 -63.67
CA GLY A 818 -29.67 35.76 -62.78
C GLY A 818 -28.61 34.85 -63.38
N LEU A 819 -28.87 34.27 -64.55
CA LEU A 819 -27.88 33.59 -65.39
C LEU A 819 -27.12 34.69 -66.13
N ARG A 820 -25.86 34.97 -65.78
CA ARG A 820 -25.05 35.96 -66.52
C ARG A 820 -24.88 35.48 -67.97
N GLU A 821 -24.92 36.43 -68.91
CA GLU A 821 -24.63 36.23 -70.34
C GLU A 821 -23.25 35.57 -70.52
N GLU A 822 -23.26 34.27 -70.76
CA GLU A 822 -22.41 33.55 -71.71
C GLU A 822 -23.26 32.34 -72.16
N ILE A 823 -24.13 32.59 -73.15
CA ILE A 823 -24.54 31.55 -74.11
C ILE A 823 -23.36 31.35 -75.05
#